data_AF-A0A921GBT7-F1
#
_entry.id   AF-A0A921GBT7-F1
#
_cell.length_a   1.000
_cell.length_b   1.000
_cell.length_c   1.000
_cell.angle_alpha   90.00
_cell.angle_beta   90.00
_cell.angle_gamma   90.00
#
_symmetry.space_group_name_H-M   'P 1'
#
loop_
_entity.id
_entity.type
_entity.pdbx_description
1 polymer ?
#
loop_
_entity_poly.entity_id
_entity_poly.type
_entity_poly.pdbx_seq_one_letter_code
_entity_poly.pdbx_strand_id
1 'polypeptide(L)'
;MHRIKKLFILQLAVILVFSVITVMSSADANIPQGPIDNVDKDNGVNQIMEAGVEDKNFATAIYDSFVSANYFGDETKDVRQILGEYEGAIDAANRGIKSIYGIEWLKNATSIDLSNHPNAPTRNEIGDLMPLSIEYIMQIAGITESEATRWYREEHNDNLEIDLSGNPISNYKECGGKLLIRINEDNVASFGGYYLNAIKTGAVDWSVDLKVDTPEIYKNDQRVKFSKDPLITQILANVTTVNNDIAINYDAFDNDIFEVDNIKHSGRVVAMLGVPTQGGIAFFKYLNYEGGGAINRDIITYSYGTNFMSRIYMPVGANKTFKTNVKVTKSATSDNSGKKVVGAKYHLYYNDDDQDYENDELVSDKIYITDENGEFYVDDNLGVGEYYLKEFEAPEGFLINENPIFFNITADKTTISVTGGDKDLNINAGDIEEDPNTVYIDRYSNDVEVSINVDPDYAADPNYKLENIELTYFDRERQEFITLNVTGPDANTPFASPEEAAKWVTDWINSNKGNEENPGIIDGQVTINAHFTHNKELQTSDPRPTMDVEFDKASRDFDENGDLNLSSLPGATFKLECMHKHTEKCKDKNGGYTNCTDPHTDDPKYLTDEGCSWTSEAISDSEGKVRFTKLNTGKYKMKETTVPDGYLPTETTWILTVDAINNTFEIVVDSTDDNSDLIGNQDDGYTIVNETYNIKVIKIDAETNEKLVGAEFGLFKKEANGEWSSEPIQTSITNEHGLAFFEKLSEGEYKIKELTAPPGYEIITEEVVFKLPFEYLSKDLNGVENTFSSDSKTITFTISNKVGFNLPKTGAGITARIAAIGIVIMGITVILLKKTRKIEKG
;
A
#
# COMPACT_ATOMS: atom_id res chain seq x y z
N MET A 1 39.31 -23.12 31.53
CA MET A 1 40.13 -22.38 32.52
C MET A 1 40.95 -23.22 33.52
N HIS A 2 40.87 -24.56 33.58
CA HIS A 2 41.64 -25.36 34.55
C HIS A 2 42.86 -26.11 33.99
N ARG A 3 43.20 -25.95 32.69
CA ARG A 3 44.35 -26.59 32.04
C ARG A 3 45.51 -25.65 31.67
N ILE A 4 45.32 -24.33 31.75
CA ILE A 4 46.36 -23.33 31.39
C ILE A 4 47.21 -22.92 32.60
N LYS A 5 46.68 -23.03 33.83
CA LYS A 5 47.44 -22.74 35.07
C LYS A 5 48.57 -23.74 35.39
N LYS A 6 48.58 -24.94 34.78
CA LYS A 6 49.66 -25.93 35.00
C LYS A 6 50.87 -25.78 34.08
N LEU A 7 50.75 -25.04 32.96
CA LEU A 7 51.88 -24.79 32.06
C LEU A 7 52.72 -23.59 32.54
N PHE A 8 52.06 -22.55 33.08
CA PHE A 8 52.74 -21.36 33.62
C PHE A 8 53.58 -21.65 34.88
N ILE A 9 53.12 -22.55 35.75
CA ILE A 9 53.88 -22.96 36.95
C ILE A 9 55.09 -23.84 36.57
N LEU A 10 55.05 -24.52 35.41
CA LEU A 10 56.19 -25.31 34.92
C LEU A 10 57.22 -24.45 34.17
N GLN A 11 56.83 -23.34 33.52
CA GLN A 11 57.77 -22.38 32.93
C GLN A 11 58.44 -21.48 33.98
N LEU A 12 57.71 -21.06 35.02
CA LEU A 12 58.31 -20.35 36.16
C LEU A 12 59.30 -21.23 36.94
N ALA A 13 59.07 -22.54 37.02
CA ALA A 13 60.04 -23.48 37.61
C ALA A 13 61.26 -23.75 36.71
N VAL A 14 61.15 -23.57 35.38
CA VAL A 14 62.30 -23.69 34.45
C VAL A 14 63.12 -22.39 34.43
N ILE A 15 62.50 -21.23 34.63
CA ILE A 15 63.22 -19.95 34.77
C ILE A 15 63.91 -19.83 36.14
N LEU A 16 63.31 -20.36 37.22
CA LEU A 16 63.97 -20.44 38.54
C LEU A 16 65.08 -21.49 38.62
N VAL A 17 65.10 -22.47 37.71
CA VAL A 17 66.16 -23.50 37.63
C VAL A 17 67.26 -23.12 36.63
N PHE A 18 67.04 -22.12 35.77
CA PHE A 18 68.10 -21.49 34.95
C PHE A 18 68.69 -20.19 35.53
N SER A 19 68.09 -19.62 36.59
CA SER A 19 68.63 -18.43 37.29
C SER A 19 69.53 -18.77 38.49
N VAL A 20 69.83 -20.05 38.74
CA VAL A 20 70.77 -20.50 39.78
C VAL A 20 71.99 -21.25 39.19
N ILE A 21 72.17 -21.20 37.87
CA ILE A 21 73.37 -21.66 37.15
C ILE A 21 73.58 -20.63 36.02
N THR A 22 74.17 -19.47 36.25
CA THR A 22 75.62 -19.23 36.36
C THR A 22 75.90 -17.91 37.09
N VAL A 23 75.94 -17.94 38.42
CA VAL A 23 76.76 -17.00 39.19
C VAL A 23 77.75 -17.83 39.99
N MET A 24 78.59 -18.56 39.25
CA MET A 24 79.84 -19.12 39.75
C MET A 24 80.95 -18.70 38.79
N SER A 25 81.77 -17.76 39.26
CA SER A 25 83.08 -17.34 38.75
C SER A 25 83.21 -17.09 37.23
N SER A 26 83.01 -15.85 36.79
CA SER A 26 83.72 -15.27 35.64
C SER A 26 85.18 -14.90 35.98
N ALA A 27 85.77 -15.53 37.00
CA ALA A 27 87.11 -15.24 37.45
C ALA A 27 88.21 -15.89 36.59
N ASP A 28 87.88 -16.66 35.54
CA ASP A 28 88.87 -17.21 34.59
C ASP A 28 88.26 -17.41 33.18
N ALA A 29 87.64 -16.37 32.61
CA ALA A 29 87.55 -16.30 31.15
C ALA A 29 88.91 -15.84 30.63
N ASN A 30 89.51 -16.59 29.70
CA ASN A 30 90.77 -16.20 29.07
C ASN A 30 90.49 -15.00 28.13
N ILE A 31 90.38 -13.80 28.69
CA ILE A 31 90.10 -12.57 27.93
C ILE A 31 91.19 -12.42 26.88
N PRO A 32 90.84 -12.18 25.61
CA PRO A 32 91.84 -12.05 24.55
C PRO A 32 92.89 -11.00 24.89
N GLN A 33 94.15 -11.35 24.64
CA GLN A 33 95.31 -10.49 24.88
C GLN A 33 95.74 -9.83 23.56
N GLY A 34 96.21 -8.59 23.67
CA GLY A 34 96.74 -7.82 22.57
C GLY A 34 95.70 -7.03 21.80
N PRO A 35 96.13 -6.33 20.72
CA PRO A 35 95.25 -5.43 20.00
C PRO A 35 94.08 -6.18 19.36
N ILE A 36 92.92 -5.52 19.32
CA ILE A 36 91.74 -5.99 18.60
C ILE A 36 92.09 -6.06 17.11
N ASP A 37 91.76 -7.17 16.47
CA ASP A 37 92.10 -7.44 15.06
C ASP A 37 91.48 -6.39 14.14
N ASN A 38 92.31 -5.58 13.51
CA ASN A 38 91.89 -4.50 12.62
C ASN A 38 91.81 -4.91 11.14
N VAL A 39 92.14 -6.17 10.82
CA VAL A 39 92.13 -6.73 9.47
C VAL A 39 90.90 -7.61 9.27
N ASP A 40 90.64 -8.54 10.20
CA ASP A 40 89.47 -9.41 10.18
C ASP A 40 88.41 -8.90 11.16
N LYS A 41 87.37 -8.27 10.58
CA LYS A 41 86.24 -7.73 11.35
C LYS A 41 85.53 -8.79 12.18
N ASP A 42 85.32 -9.99 11.66
CA ASP A 42 84.61 -11.03 12.42
C ASP A 42 85.46 -11.48 13.62
N ASN A 43 86.78 -11.59 13.43
CA ASN A 43 87.69 -11.87 14.53
C ASN A 43 87.73 -10.75 15.57
N GLY A 44 87.84 -9.48 15.14
CA GLY A 44 87.82 -8.32 16.04
C GLY A 44 86.52 -8.19 16.83
N VAL A 45 85.38 -8.45 16.17
CA VAL A 45 84.07 -8.49 16.85
C VAL A 45 84.00 -9.65 17.85
N ASN A 46 84.47 -10.85 17.48
CA ASN A 46 84.50 -12.00 18.40
C ASN A 46 85.40 -11.72 19.61
N GLN A 47 86.54 -11.06 19.44
CA GLN A 47 87.42 -10.66 20.56
C GLN A 47 86.70 -9.72 21.55
N ILE A 48 85.91 -8.77 21.03
CA ILE A 48 85.07 -7.89 21.85
C ILE A 48 83.97 -8.69 22.57
N MET A 49 83.36 -9.66 21.89
CA MET A 49 82.35 -10.52 22.51
C MET A 49 82.94 -11.42 23.61
N GLU A 50 84.12 -12.00 23.38
CA GLU A 50 84.86 -12.82 24.36
C GLU A 50 85.27 -12.01 25.61
N ALA A 51 85.38 -10.68 25.49
CA ALA A 51 85.59 -9.78 26.63
C ALA A 51 84.32 -9.57 27.48
N GLY A 52 83.16 -10.10 27.08
CA GLY A 52 81.90 -10.04 27.81
C GLY A 52 80.84 -9.14 27.17
N VAL A 53 81.02 -8.70 25.93
CA VAL A 53 79.96 -8.03 25.16
C VAL A 53 79.04 -9.08 24.54
N GLU A 54 77.86 -9.29 25.11
CA GLU A 54 77.02 -10.45 24.75
C GLU A 54 76.35 -10.33 23.38
N ASP A 55 75.95 -9.11 22.99
CA ASP A 55 75.21 -8.85 21.76
C ASP A 55 76.18 -8.59 20.59
N LYS A 56 76.10 -9.42 19.55
CA LYS A 56 76.95 -9.28 18.36
C LYS A 56 76.78 -7.93 17.65
N ASN A 57 75.57 -7.38 17.60
CA ASN A 57 75.32 -6.08 16.97
C ASN A 57 75.96 -4.95 17.79
N PHE A 58 75.94 -5.08 19.12
CA PHE A 58 76.62 -4.12 19.99
C PHE A 58 78.14 -4.23 19.89
N ALA A 59 78.70 -5.44 19.93
CA ALA A 59 80.13 -5.68 19.70
C ALA A 59 80.58 -5.16 18.32
N THR A 60 79.74 -5.32 17.29
CA THR A 60 79.99 -4.76 15.95
C THR A 60 79.96 -3.24 15.94
N ALA A 61 79.04 -2.60 16.67
CA ALA A 61 78.98 -1.14 16.79
C ALA A 61 80.24 -0.56 17.47
N ILE A 62 80.71 -1.23 18.53
CA ILE A 62 81.97 -0.90 19.20
C ILE A 62 83.13 -1.03 18.22
N TYR A 63 83.25 -2.18 17.53
CA TYR A 63 84.29 -2.43 16.55
C TYR A 63 84.32 -1.36 15.44
N ASP A 64 83.18 -1.04 14.85
CA ASP A 64 83.07 -0.04 13.77
C ASP A 64 83.48 1.37 14.24
N SER A 65 83.16 1.71 15.50
CA SER A 65 83.57 2.97 16.12
C SER A 65 85.07 3.01 16.39
N PHE A 66 85.66 1.88 16.80
CA PHE A 66 87.10 1.71 17.02
C PHE A 66 87.87 1.83 15.70
N VAL A 67 87.40 1.20 14.64
CA VAL A 67 87.94 1.35 13.28
C VAL A 67 87.90 2.80 12.83
N SER A 68 86.78 3.49 13.07
CA SER A 68 86.61 4.90 12.68
C SER A 68 87.56 5.83 13.45
N ALA A 69 87.89 5.49 14.70
CA ALA A 69 88.84 6.23 15.54
C ALA A 69 90.30 5.75 15.38
N ASN A 70 90.56 4.73 14.55
CA ASN A 70 91.85 4.05 14.44
C ASN A 70 92.41 3.61 15.81
N TYR A 71 91.55 3.02 16.64
CA TYR A 71 91.86 2.58 18.00
C TYR A 71 91.69 1.07 18.13
N PHE A 72 92.79 0.35 18.43
CA PHE A 72 92.78 -1.11 18.54
C PHE A 72 93.48 -1.64 19.79
N GLY A 73 94.04 -0.76 20.63
CA GLY A 73 94.86 -1.15 21.78
C GLY A 73 96.30 -1.53 21.43
N ASP A 74 97.00 -2.15 22.38
CA ASP A 74 98.39 -2.58 22.25
C ASP A 74 98.60 -4.01 22.80
N GLU A 75 99.77 -4.59 22.53
CA GLU A 75 100.09 -5.98 22.89
C GLU A 75 100.14 -6.24 24.41
N THR A 76 100.17 -5.20 25.25
CA THR A 76 100.31 -5.33 26.71
C THR A 76 98.98 -5.40 27.45
N LYS A 77 97.87 -5.22 26.73
CA LYS A 77 96.53 -5.08 27.30
C LYS A 77 95.63 -6.23 26.89
N ASP A 78 94.75 -6.61 27.80
CA ASP A 78 93.60 -7.43 27.45
C ASP A 78 92.49 -6.58 26.80
N VAL A 79 91.55 -7.22 26.10
CA VAL A 79 90.48 -6.51 25.40
C VAL A 79 89.60 -5.68 26.36
N ARG A 80 89.40 -6.06 27.63
CA ARG A 80 88.62 -5.23 28.57
C ARG A 80 89.35 -3.94 28.94
N GLN A 81 90.67 -4.00 29.10
CA GLN A 81 91.51 -2.82 29.32
C GLN A 81 91.45 -1.90 28.10
N ILE A 82 91.49 -2.47 26.88
CA ILE A 82 91.34 -1.71 25.64
C ILE A 82 89.96 -1.04 25.57
N LEU A 83 88.87 -1.76 25.86
CA LEU A 83 87.53 -1.18 25.93
C LEU A 83 87.45 -0.02 26.95
N GLY A 84 88.10 -0.18 28.11
CA GLY A 84 88.04 0.77 29.22
C GLY A 84 88.89 2.02 29.08
N GLU A 85 89.86 2.03 28.17
CA GLU A 85 90.69 3.21 27.88
C GLU A 85 90.18 4.02 26.68
N TYR A 86 89.22 3.51 25.92
CA TYR A 86 88.66 4.23 24.79
C TYR A 86 87.91 5.48 25.24
N GLU A 87 88.30 6.65 24.72
CA GLU A 87 87.70 7.95 25.05
C GLU A 87 86.81 8.52 23.92
N GLY A 88 86.62 7.78 22.84
CA GLY A 88 85.81 8.22 21.69
C GLY A 88 84.30 7.99 21.88
N ALA A 89 83.55 8.35 20.83
CA ALA A 89 82.11 8.12 20.73
C ALA A 89 81.82 6.77 20.08
N ILE A 90 80.76 6.09 20.52
CA ILE A 90 80.28 4.82 19.97
C ILE A 90 78.90 5.04 19.34
N ASP A 91 78.79 4.78 18.04
CA ASP A 91 77.54 4.83 17.30
C ASP A 91 76.92 3.43 17.21
N ALA A 92 75.91 3.20 18.05
CA ALA A 92 75.15 1.97 18.17
C ALA A 92 73.65 2.18 17.86
N ALA A 93 73.29 3.29 17.20
CA ALA A 93 71.91 3.61 16.89
C ALA A 93 71.34 2.66 15.83
N ASN A 94 70.08 2.23 15.99
CA ASN A 94 69.34 1.42 15.00
C ASN A 94 70.05 0.14 14.51
N ARG A 95 70.86 -0.51 15.35
CA ARG A 95 71.66 -1.70 14.99
C ARG A 95 70.95 -3.04 15.26
N GLY A 96 69.79 -3.03 15.91
CA GLY A 96 69.09 -4.27 16.30
C GLY A 96 69.66 -4.89 17.58
N ILE A 97 70.19 -4.05 18.46
CA ILE A 97 70.78 -4.45 19.74
C ILE A 97 69.66 -4.80 20.71
N LYS A 98 69.80 -5.93 21.41
CA LYS A 98 68.86 -6.41 22.43
C LYS A 98 69.46 -6.40 23.83
N SER A 99 70.78 -6.64 23.92
CA SER A 99 71.53 -6.67 25.16
C SER A 99 72.68 -5.66 25.12
N ILE A 100 72.89 -4.95 26.23
CA ILE A 100 74.02 -4.05 26.43
C ILE A 100 75.01 -4.59 27.47
N TYR A 101 74.91 -5.87 27.85
CA TYR A 101 75.91 -6.50 28.72
C TYR A 101 77.29 -6.39 28.06
N GLY A 102 78.28 -5.93 28.84
CA GLY A 102 79.61 -5.53 28.37
C GLY A 102 79.80 -4.01 28.27
N ILE A 103 78.73 -3.21 28.32
CA ILE A 103 78.80 -1.73 28.33
C ILE A 103 79.56 -1.17 29.53
N GLU A 104 79.59 -1.91 30.65
CA GLU A 104 80.39 -1.61 31.84
C GLU A 104 81.87 -1.40 31.53
N TRP A 105 82.41 -2.07 30.49
CA TRP A 105 83.82 -2.02 30.17
C TRP A 105 84.17 -0.79 29.34
N LEU A 106 83.19 -0.07 28.78
CA LEU A 106 83.38 1.17 28.02
C LEU A 106 83.47 2.41 28.94
N LYS A 107 84.22 2.28 30.04
CA LYS A 107 84.13 3.20 31.18
C LYS A 107 84.55 4.65 30.89
N ASN A 108 85.43 4.86 29.91
CA ASN A 108 85.98 6.17 29.57
C ASN A 108 85.43 6.76 28.26
N ALA A 109 84.51 6.08 27.57
CA ALA A 109 83.91 6.59 26.34
C ALA A 109 83.24 7.95 26.58
N THR A 110 83.23 8.81 25.57
CA THR A 110 82.59 10.14 25.68
C THR A 110 81.08 10.06 25.49
N SER A 111 80.62 9.25 24.53
CA SER A 111 79.20 9.01 24.29
C SER A 111 78.94 7.63 23.71
N ILE A 112 77.79 7.05 24.01
CA ILE A 112 77.27 5.83 23.39
C ILE A 112 75.84 6.12 22.92
N ASP A 113 75.64 6.20 21.61
CA ASP A 113 74.33 6.39 21.01
C ASP A 113 73.64 5.02 20.84
N LEU A 114 72.67 4.71 21.70
CA LEU A 114 71.86 3.49 21.62
C LEU A 114 70.45 3.79 21.07
N SER A 115 70.23 4.99 20.54
CA SER A 115 68.91 5.48 20.19
C SER A 115 68.31 4.80 18.95
N ASN A 116 67.01 4.99 18.78
CA ASN A 116 66.26 4.54 17.62
C ASN A 116 65.77 5.74 16.81
N HIS A 117 66.51 6.18 15.81
CA HIS A 117 66.06 7.27 14.95
C HIS A 117 64.82 6.90 14.11
N PRO A 118 63.95 7.88 13.80
CA PRO A 118 62.79 7.66 12.94
C PRO A 118 63.15 7.10 11.55
N ASN A 119 62.29 6.25 10.99
CA ASN A 119 62.41 5.66 9.63
C ASN A 119 63.57 4.69 9.38
N ALA A 120 64.35 4.35 10.40
CA ALA A 120 65.37 3.31 10.26
C ALA A 120 64.73 1.91 10.15
N PRO A 121 65.25 1.04 9.27
CA PRO A 121 64.67 -0.29 9.02
C PRO A 121 64.91 -1.27 10.16
N THR A 122 65.90 -1.03 11.01
CA THR A 122 66.25 -1.85 12.17
C THR A 122 66.18 -0.97 13.42
N ARG A 123 65.62 -1.51 14.51
CA ARG A 123 65.52 -0.81 15.79
C ARG A 123 66.17 -1.66 16.88
N ASN A 124 66.85 -0.98 17.80
CA ASN A 124 67.28 -1.54 19.06
C ASN A 124 66.04 -1.88 19.91
N GLU A 125 66.12 -2.99 20.64
CA GLU A 125 65.10 -3.52 21.55
C GLU A 125 65.67 -3.61 22.97
N ILE A 126 66.43 -2.59 23.39
CA ILE A 126 67.12 -2.59 24.68
C ILE A 126 66.10 -2.41 25.80
N GLY A 127 65.76 -3.51 26.46
CA GLY A 127 64.84 -3.54 27.60
C GLY A 127 65.52 -3.55 28.95
N ASP A 128 66.73 -4.10 29.03
CA ASP A 128 67.44 -4.34 30.29
C ASP A 128 68.65 -3.39 30.45
N LEU A 129 68.61 -2.56 31.48
CA LEU A 129 69.70 -1.65 31.87
C LEU A 129 70.48 -2.14 33.10
N MET A 130 70.29 -3.40 33.54
CA MET A 130 71.12 -4.01 34.59
C MET A 130 72.63 -3.79 34.44
N PRO A 131 73.22 -3.86 33.23
CA PRO A 131 74.66 -3.63 33.05
C PRO A 131 75.15 -2.27 33.53
N LEU A 132 74.27 -1.26 33.57
CA LEU A 132 74.60 0.09 34.05
C LEU A 132 74.45 0.23 35.58
N SER A 133 73.87 -0.76 36.25
CA SER A 133 73.52 -0.66 37.68
C SER A 133 74.73 -0.75 38.60
N ILE A 134 74.68 -0.02 39.72
CA ILE A 134 75.68 -0.08 40.79
C ILE A 134 75.87 -1.52 41.27
N GLU A 135 74.76 -2.23 41.51
CA GLU A 135 74.77 -3.60 42.03
C GLU A 135 75.51 -4.56 41.10
N TYR A 136 75.19 -4.51 39.80
CA TYR A 136 75.85 -5.35 38.80
C TYR A 136 77.34 -5.01 38.68
N ILE A 137 77.68 -3.72 38.57
CA ILE A 137 79.08 -3.25 38.47
C ILE A 137 79.90 -3.68 39.70
N MET A 138 79.36 -3.54 40.92
CA MET A 138 80.02 -4.02 42.14
C MET A 138 80.30 -5.52 42.08
N GLN A 139 79.32 -6.30 41.61
CA GLN A 139 79.43 -7.75 41.52
C GLN A 139 80.47 -8.19 40.49
N ILE A 140 80.49 -7.58 39.31
CA ILE A 140 81.38 -7.99 38.21
C ILE A 140 82.82 -7.45 38.35
N ALA A 141 83.00 -6.28 38.97
CA ALA A 141 84.31 -5.66 39.16
C ALA A 141 84.92 -5.93 40.54
N GLY A 142 84.13 -6.43 41.51
CA GLY A 142 84.60 -6.69 42.87
C GLY A 142 84.94 -5.41 43.65
N ILE A 143 84.21 -4.32 43.41
CA ILE A 143 84.46 -2.99 43.96
C ILE A 143 83.38 -2.55 44.96
N THR A 144 83.67 -1.48 45.71
CA THR A 144 82.72 -0.85 46.63
C THR A 144 81.66 -0.03 45.89
N GLU A 145 80.53 0.21 46.54
CA GLU A 145 79.48 1.10 46.04
C GLU A 145 80.01 2.51 45.72
N SER A 146 80.91 3.02 46.56
CA SER A 146 81.52 4.33 46.33
C SER A 146 82.40 4.38 45.07
N GLU A 147 82.98 3.26 44.65
CA GLU A 147 83.74 3.15 43.41
C GLU A 147 82.78 2.96 42.23
N ALA A 148 81.74 2.14 42.39
CA ALA A 148 80.70 1.95 41.37
C ALA A 148 79.94 3.24 41.03
N THR A 149 79.69 4.12 42.01
CA THR A 149 79.10 5.46 41.76
C THR A 149 80.00 6.40 40.94
N ARG A 150 81.31 6.10 40.81
CA ARG A 150 82.26 6.87 39.98
C ARG A 150 82.80 6.08 38.80
N TRP A 151 82.30 4.86 38.57
CA TRP A 151 82.82 3.90 37.61
C TRP A 151 83.10 4.48 36.22
N TYR A 152 82.10 5.16 35.65
CA TYR A 152 82.24 5.87 34.38
C TYR A 152 82.95 7.21 34.56
N ARG A 153 83.94 7.49 33.69
CA ARG A 153 84.71 8.73 33.63
C ARG A 153 85.35 9.13 34.97
N GLU A 154 85.82 8.15 35.76
CA GLU A 154 86.33 8.41 37.13
C GLU A 154 87.42 9.49 37.15
N GLU A 155 88.39 9.40 36.24
CA GLU A 155 89.54 10.31 36.13
C GLU A 155 89.24 11.61 35.36
N HIS A 156 88.02 11.76 34.83
CA HIS A 156 87.60 12.91 34.02
C HIS A 156 86.58 13.80 34.75
N ASN A 157 86.51 15.08 34.35
CA ASN A 157 85.60 16.08 34.95
C ASN A 157 84.35 16.29 34.08
N ASP A 158 83.77 15.20 33.58
CA ASP A 158 82.57 15.16 32.74
C ASP A 158 81.85 13.81 32.84
N ASN A 159 80.82 13.60 32.02
CA ASN A 159 79.95 12.43 32.03
C ASN A 159 80.13 11.59 30.78
N LEU A 160 79.94 10.28 30.89
CA LEU A 160 79.63 9.43 29.75
C LEU A 160 78.17 9.66 29.35
N GLU A 161 77.95 10.13 28.14
CA GLU A 161 76.60 10.34 27.61
C GLU A 161 76.03 9.06 27.01
N ILE A 162 74.79 8.70 27.35
CA ILE A 162 74.10 7.54 26.79
C ILE A 162 72.73 7.98 26.28
N ASP A 163 72.48 7.85 24.98
CA ASP A 163 71.17 8.12 24.39
C ASP A 163 70.36 6.82 24.27
N LEU A 164 69.22 6.75 24.97
CA LEU A 164 68.34 5.59 25.00
C LEU A 164 67.03 5.82 24.25
N SER A 165 66.90 6.93 23.51
CA SER A 165 65.64 7.34 22.88
C SER A 165 65.02 6.22 22.02
N GLY A 166 63.74 5.95 22.24
CA GLY A 166 62.97 4.97 21.48
C GLY A 166 63.22 3.50 21.84
N ASN A 167 63.92 3.18 22.94
CA ASN A 167 64.12 1.81 23.43
C ASN A 167 63.05 1.38 24.46
N PRO A 168 62.61 0.11 24.45
CA PRO A 168 61.55 -0.40 25.31
C PRO A 168 62.03 -0.79 26.73
N ILE A 169 62.51 0.19 27.50
CA ILE A 169 63.16 -0.01 28.82
C ILE A 169 62.20 -0.62 29.87
N SER A 170 62.38 -1.91 30.16
CA SER A 170 61.51 -2.70 31.04
C SER A 170 62.18 -3.16 32.33
N ASN A 171 63.51 -3.11 32.45
CA ASN A 171 64.20 -3.54 33.66
C ASN A 171 65.43 -2.67 33.96
N TYR A 172 65.51 -2.11 35.17
CA TYR A 172 66.63 -1.28 35.60
C TYR A 172 66.75 -1.18 37.13
N LYS A 173 67.93 -0.78 37.57
CA LYS A 173 68.25 -0.44 38.97
C LYS A 173 68.92 0.92 38.97
N GLU A 174 69.34 1.40 40.13
CA GLU A 174 70.12 2.61 40.23
C GLU A 174 71.46 2.48 39.48
N CYS A 175 71.63 3.29 38.43
CA CYS A 175 72.80 3.27 37.58
C CYS A 175 74.01 3.90 38.28
N GLY A 176 75.18 3.29 38.10
CA GLY A 176 76.45 3.75 38.65
C GLY A 176 77.21 4.70 37.72
N GLY A 177 78.29 5.29 38.22
CA GLY A 177 79.21 6.15 37.49
C GLY A 177 78.71 7.54 37.12
N LYS A 178 79.58 8.34 36.49
CA LYS A 178 79.24 9.68 35.97
C LYS A 178 78.56 9.56 34.61
N LEU A 179 77.25 9.38 34.60
CA LEU A 179 76.41 9.23 33.42
C LEU A 179 75.62 10.50 33.10
N LEU A 180 75.34 10.72 31.82
CA LEU A 180 74.32 11.63 31.33
C LEU A 180 73.38 10.84 30.40
N ILE A 181 72.26 10.36 30.93
CA ILE A 181 71.28 9.62 30.14
C ILE A 181 70.39 10.63 29.38
N ARG A 182 70.18 10.40 28.08
CA ARG A 182 69.28 11.17 27.22
C ARG A 182 68.14 10.29 26.73
N ILE A 183 66.93 10.84 26.79
CA ILE A 183 65.70 10.25 26.23
C ILE A 183 64.93 11.40 25.58
N ASN A 184 64.78 11.34 24.26
CA ASN A 184 64.00 12.31 23.50
C ASN A 184 62.51 11.97 23.58
N GLU A 185 61.71 12.90 24.10
CA GLU A 185 60.27 12.74 24.28
C GLU A 185 59.50 12.65 22.96
N ASP A 186 60.05 13.18 21.86
CA ASP A 186 59.47 13.03 20.52
C ASP A 186 59.72 11.63 19.93
N ASN A 187 60.57 10.83 20.56
CA ASN A 187 60.99 9.50 20.12
C ASN A 187 60.82 8.47 21.24
N VAL A 188 59.57 8.17 21.56
CA VAL A 188 59.20 7.18 22.57
C VAL A 188 59.18 5.76 22.02
N ALA A 189 59.39 4.78 22.90
CA ALA A 189 59.16 3.38 22.56
C ALA A 189 57.66 3.12 22.35
N SER A 190 57.31 2.39 21.30
CA SER A 190 55.92 1.99 21.04
C SER A 190 55.66 0.63 21.66
N PHE A 191 54.60 0.50 22.45
CA PHE A 191 54.07 -0.81 22.83
C PHE A 191 52.70 -0.99 22.18
N GLY A 192 52.48 -2.15 21.55
CA GLY A 192 51.21 -2.62 20.99
C GLY A 192 50.37 -1.62 20.19
N GLY A 193 50.24 -1.85 18.87
CA GLY A 193 49.10 -1.28 18.14
C GLY A 193 47.85 -2.10 18.43
N TYR A 194 46.76 -1.46 18.84
CA TYR A 194 45.49 -2.14 19.13
C TYR A 194 44.41 -1.82 18.11
N TYR A 195 43.45 -2.72 17.97
CA TYR A 195 42.24 -2.51 17.18
C TYR A 195 41.05 -2.67 18.10
N LEU A 196 40.12 -1.75 18.01
CA LEU A 196 38.83 -1.84 18.67
C LEU A 196 37.77 -1.96 17.59
N ASN A 197 37.07 -3.09 17.54
CA ASN A 197 35.95 -3.32 16.64
C ASN A 197 34.68 -3.47 17.50
N ALA A 198 33.68 -2.63 17.24
CA ALA A 198 32.40 -2.67 17.93
C ALA A 198 31.25 -2.37 16.96
N ILE A 199 30.03 -2.76 17.32
CA ILE A 199 28.81 -2.47 16.55
C ILE A 199 27.92 -1.50 17.34
N LYS A 200 27.45 -0.44 16.68
CA LYS A 200 26.52 0.56 17.25
C LYS A 200 25.12 0.37 16.69
N THR A 201 24.19 -0.12 17.51
CA THR A 201 22.80 -0.44 17.10
C THR A 201 21.76 0.64 17.37
N GLY A 202 22.10 1.76 18.03
CA GLY A 202 21.19 2.94 18.10
C GLY A 202 20.97 3.61 19.46
N ALA A 203 21.90 3.52 20.42
CA ALA A 203 21.80 4.30 21.65
C ALA A 203 22.30 5.75 21.45
N VAL A 204 21.52 6.72 21.94
CA VAL A 204 21.86 8.17 21.94
C VAL A 204 23.09 8.44 22.81
N ASP A 205 23.27 7.67 23.89
CA ASP A 205 24.41 7.75 24.82
C ASP A 205 25.35 6.54 24.68
N TRP A 206 25.66 6.15 23.44
CA TRP A 206 26.50 4.99 23.17
C TRP A 206 28.00 5.32 23.28
N SER A 207 28.76 4.44 23.93
CA SER A 207 30.23 4.41 23.89
C SER A 207 30.74 3.02 24.23
N VAL A 208 32.02 2.78 23.91
CA VAL A 208 32.75 1.57 24.28
C VAL A 208 34.11 1.93 24.86
N ASP A 209 34.61 1.06 25.73
CA ASP A 209 35.89 1.26 26.40
C ASP A 209 36.93 0.30 25.82
N LEU A 210 38.15 0.80 25.62
CA LEU A 210 39.30 -0.04 25.29
C LEU A 210 40.06 -0.37 26.56
N LYS A 211 40.29 -1.66 26.85
CA LYS A 211 41.09 -2.11 28.00
C LYS A 211 42.22 -3.00 27.52
N VAL A 212 43.46 -2.59 27.78
CA VAL A 212 44.66 -3.33 27.36
C VAL A 212 45.70 -3.37 28.48
N ASP A 213 46.47 -4.45 28.52
CA ASP A 213 47.54 -4.59 29.51
C ASP A 213 48.67 -3.58 29.24
N THR A 214 49.18 -3.00 30.32
CA THR A 214 50.37 -2.14 30.28
C THR A 214 51.65 -2.98 30.19
N PRO A 215 52.75 -2.46 29.58
CA PRO A 215 54.04 -3.12 29.63
C PRO A 215 54.50 -3.40 31.06
N GLU A 216 55.13 -4.56 31.27
CA GLU A 216 55.76 -4.86 32.55
C GLU A 216 57.10 -4.13 32.67
N ILE A 217 57.21 -3.26 33.67
CA ILE A 217 58.41 -2.45 33.94
C ILE A 217 58.83 -2.70 35.38
N TYR A 218 60.11 -2.96 35.61
CA TYR A 218 60.68 -3.24 36.92
C TYR A 218 61.84 -2.30 37.24
N LYS A 219 61.74 -1.66 38.42
CA LYS A 219 62.81 -0.87 39.03
C LYS A 219 63.16 -1.47 40.38
N ASN A 220 64.43 -1.83 40.61
CA ASN A 220 64.85 -2.47 41.86
C ASN A 220 63.96 -3.68 42.23
N ASP A 221 63.67 -4.53 41.24
CA ASP A 221 62.82 -5.72 41.37
C ASP A 221 61.35 -5.41 41.77
N GLN A 222 60.93 -4.15 41.73
CA GLN A 222 59.57 -3.70 41.99
C GLN A 222 58.90 -3.20 40.71
N ARG A 223 57.62 -3.58 40.50
CA ARG A 223 56.84 -3.12 39.35
C ARG A 223 56.64 -1.61 39.40
N VAL A 224 56.93 -0.94 38.28
CA VAL A 224 56.68 0.49 38.08
C VAL A 224 55.29 0.68 37.47
N LYS A 225 54.49 1.55 38.08
CA LYS A 225 53.19 1.97 37.53
C LYS A 225 53.36 3.25 36.71
N PHE A 226 52.54 3.39 35.67
CA PHE A 226 52.45 4.64 34.92
C PHE A 226 51.87 5.77 35.75
N SER A 227 52.21 7.00 35.37
CA SER A 227 51.75 8.20 36.05
C SER A 227 50.26 8.42 35.80
N LYS A 228 49.56 8.83 36.85
CA LYS A 228 48.18 9.34 36.76
C LYS A 228 48.12 10.84 36.39
N ASP A 229 49.27 11.48 36.17
CA ASP A 229 49.36 12.90 35.80
C ASP A 229 49.06 13.10 34.30
N PRO A 230 47.99 13.85 33.95
CA PRO A 230 47.64 14.15 32.57
C PRO A 230 48.70 14.90 31.77
N LEU A 231 49.71 15.51 32.40
CA LEU A 231 50.78 16.21 31.67
C LEU A 231 51.75 15.25 30.97
N ILE A 232 51.92 14.03 31.51
CA ILE A 232 52.87 13.05 30.98
C ILE A 232 52.19 11.75 30.54
N THR A 233 50.98 11.49 31.00
CA THR A 233 50.12 10.40 30.51
C THR A 233 48.87 11.00 29.88
N GLN A 234 48.79 11.02 28.55
CA GLN A 234 47.73 11.75 27.84
C GLN A 234 47.41 11.18 26.47
N ILE A 235 46.21 11.50 25.99
CA ILE A 235 45.80 11.32 24.60
C ILE A 235 46.32 12.50 23.78
N LEU A 236 46.97 12.21 22.67
CA LEU A 236 47.47 13.23 21.75
C LEU A 236 46.32 13.71 20.86
N ALA A 237 45.59 14.72 21.34
CA ALA A 237 44.39 15.25 20.70
C ALA A 237 44.64 15.77 19.27
N ASN A 238 45.83 16.29 18.98
CA ASN A 238 46.24 16.76 17.65
C ASN A 238 46.35 15.63 16.60
N VAL A 239 46.36 14.37 17.02
CA VAL A 239 46.45 13.20 16.12
C VAL A 239 45.15 12.36 16.16
N THR A 240 44.20 12.70 17.04
CA THR A 240 42.91 11.99 17.15
C THR A 240 41.90 12.56 16.15
N THR A 241 41.21 11.68 15.41
CA THR A 241 40.46 12.13 14.22
C THR A 241 38.99 12.50 14.47
N VAL A 242 38.28 11.85 15.42
CA VAL A 242 36.82 12.05 15.60
C VAL A 242 36.28 11.91 17.02
N ASN A 243 37.09 11.44 17.97
CA ASN A 243 36.66 11.25 19.34
C ASN A 243 37.30 12.35 20.21
N ASN A 244 36.65 13.51 20.33
CA ASN A 244 37.23 14.66 21.06
C ASN A 244 37.00 14.58 22.58
N ASP A 245 36.06 13.77 23.01
CA ASP A 245 35.61 13.58 24.40
C ASP A 245 36.11 12.28 25.04
N ILE A 246 37.02 11.56 24.38
CA ILE A 246 37.70 10.39 24.97
C ILE A 246 38.57 10.80 26.15
N ALA A 247 38.65 9.91 27.13
CA ALA A 247 39.44 10.12 28.34
C ALA A 247 40.16 8.84 28.75
N ILE A 248 41.31 9.00 29.39
CA ILE A 248 42.00 7.89 30.04
C ILE A 248 41.36 7.68 31.42
N ASN A 249 40.98 6.45 31.74
CA ASN A 249 40.66 6.09 33.11
C ASN A 249 41.98 5.91 33.90
N TYR A 250 42.46 6.99 34.52
CA TYR A 250 43.73 6.98 35.25
C TYR A 250 43.75 6.01 36.45
N ASP A 251 42.59 5.64 37.00
CA ASP A 251 42.53 4.67 38.10
C ASP A 251 42.72 3.23 37.63
N ALA A 252 42.50 2.93 36.35
CA ALA A 252 42.74 1.59 35.78
C ALA A 252 44.21 1.17 35.86
N PHE A 253 45.14 2.14 35.86
CA PHE A 253 46.57 1.87 36.02
C PHE A 253 46.93 1.21 37.35
N ASP A 254 46.05 1.27 38.37
CA ASP A 254 46.30 0.54 39.61
C ASP A 254 46.23 -0.98 39.47
N ASN A 255 45.54 -1.45 38.43
CA ASN A 255 45.41 -2.84 38.02
C ASN A 255 46.26 -3.17 36.79
N ASP A 256 47.20 -2.29 36.43
CA ASP A 256 48.10 -2.45 35.31
C ASP A 256 47.41 -2.48 33.93
N ILE A 257 46.26 -1.81 33.84
CA ILE A 257 45.45 -1.69 32.62
C ILE A 257 45.52 -0.25 32.11
N PHE A 258 45.71 -0.09 30.81
CA PHE A 258 45.40 1.14 30.09
C PHE A 258 43.96 1.07 29.61
N GLU A 259 43.12 1.93 30.18
CA GLU A 259 41.70 2.02 29.84
C GLU A 259 41.40 3.40 29.24
N VAL A 260 40.76 3.38 28.06
CA VAL A 260 40.26 4.58 27.39
C VAL A 260 38.75 4.48 27.32
N ASP A 261 38.09 5.44 27.94
CA ASP A 261 36.65 5.53 28.03
C ASP A 261 36.09 6.37 26.89
N ASN A 262 34.78 6.21 26.66
CA ASN A 262 33.97 7.14 25.86
C ASN A 262 34.35 7.16 24.36
N ILE A 263 34.73 6.01 23.78
CA ILE A 263 35.02 5.88 22.35
C ILE A 263 33.70 5.72 21.60
N LYS A 264 33.40 6.64 20.68
CA LYS A 264 32.08 6.73 20.01
C LYS A 264 32.12 6.51 18.50
N HIS A 265 33.26 6.76 17.88
CA HIS A 265 33.37 6.86 16.42
C HIS A 265 34.63 6.19 15.88
N SER A 266 34.56 5.68 14.65
CA SER A 266 35.72 5.11 13.98
C SER A 266 36.82 6.15 13.76
N GLY A 267 38.01 5.88 14.26
CA GLY A 267 39.14 6.77 14.12
C GLY A 267 40.39 6.31 14.81
N ARG A 268 41.47 7.01 14.50
CA ARG A 268 42.78 6.79 15.12
C ARG A 268 42.85 7.54 16.44
N VAL A 269 43.39 6.86 17.45
CA VAL A 269 43.75 7.44 18.74
C VAL A 269 45.22 7.14 19.01
N VAL A 270 45.95 8.12 19.54
CA VAL A 270 47.34 7.97 19.97
C VAL A 270 47.43 8.44 21.42
N ALA A 271 48.04 7.63 22.27
CA ALA A 271 48.27 7.96 23.67
C ALA A 271 49.74 7.81 24.03
N MET A 272 50.17 8.65 24.97
CA MET A 272 51.48 8.59 25.60
C MET A 272 51.30 8.22 27.06
N LEU A 273 52.06 7.24 27.56
CA LEU A 273 52.06 6.77 28.94
C LEU A 273 53.39 7.09 29.60
N GLY A 274 53.38 8.04 30.54
CA GLY A 274 54.59 8.54 31.19
C GLY A 274 54.93 7.77 32.46
N VAL A 275 56.21 7.47 32.65
CA VAL A 275 56.73 6.94 33.92
C VAL A 275 56.96 8.12 34.88
N PRO A 276 56.39 8.12 36.09
CA PRO A 276 56.56 9.21 37.04
C PRO A 276 58.00 9.28 37.56
N THR A 277 58.44 10.43 38.08
CA THR A 277 59.83 10.62 38.58
C THR A 277 60.25 9.59 39.62
N GLN A 278 59.35 9.09 40.47
CA GLN A 278 59.67 8.02 41.43
C GLN A 278 60.01 6.70 40.74
N GLY A 279 59.38 6.44 39.59
CA GLY A 279 59.64 5.32 38.71
C GLY A 279 60.86 5.52 37.81
N GLY A 280 61.25 6.75 37.47
CA GLY A 280 62.33 7.03 36.51
C GLY A 280 63.70 6.38 36.79
N ILE A 281 64.56 6.36 35.78
CA ILE A 281 65.90 5.77 35.83
C ILE A 281 66.80 6.69 36.66
N ALA A 282 67.26 6.19 37.81
CA ALA A 282 68.16 6.94 38.68
C ALA A 282 69.61 6.69 38.27
N PHE A 283 70.43 7.74 38.21
CA PHE A 283 71.84 7.67 37.86
C PHE A 283 72.62 8.76 38.59
N PHE A 284 73.95 8.69 38.56
CA PHE A 284 74.83 9.73 39.07
C PHE A 284 75.43 10.53 37.92
N LYS A 285 75.52 11.85 38.05
CA LYS A 285 76.14 12.73 37.05
C LYS A 285 77.10 13.70 37.71
N TYR A 286 78.20 13.99 37.04
CA TYR A 286 79.11 15.06 37.38
C TYR A 286 78.53 16.41 36.93
N LEU A 287 78.36 17.31 37.89
CA LEU A 287 77.99 18.70 37.65
C LEU A 287 79.20 19.59 37.86
N ASN A 288 79.52 20.36 36.83
CA ASN A 288 80.62 21.31 36.88
C ASN A 288 80.10 22.67 37.39
N TYR A 289 80.72 23.19 38.44
CA TYR A 289 80.41 24.50 39.02
C TYR A 289 81.69 25.32 39.17
N GLU A 290 81.55 26.64 39.26
CA GLU A 290 82.70 27.52 39.55
C GLU A 290 83.29 27.16 40.93
N GLY A 291 84.52 26.60 40.93
CA GLY A 291 85.24 26.19 42.16
C GLY A 291 85.45 24.67 42.34
N GLY A 292 85.01 23.83 41.40
CA GLY A 292 85.18 22.37 41.42
C GLY A 292 83.84 21.66 41.34
N GLY A 293 83.75 20.60 40.53
CA GLY A 293 82.48 19.88 40.33
C GLY A 293 82.22 18.78 41.36
N ALA A 294 81.00 18.27 41.34
CA ALA A 294 80.53 17.24 42.27
C ALA A 294 79.67 16.20 41.55
N ILE A 295 79.69 14.98 42.06
CA ILE A 295 78.83 13.89 41.59
C ILE A 295 77.49 14.00 42.33
N ASN A 296 76.41 14.18 41.59
CA ASN A 296 75.06 14.33 42.11
C ASN A 296 74.15 13.25 41.55
N ARG A 297 73.20 12.82 42.37
CA ARG A 297 72.14 11.91 41.94
C ARG A 297 71.13 12.66 41.06
N ASP A 298 70.75 12.05 39.95
CA ASP A 298 69.73 12.56 39.03
C ASP A 298 68.75 11.44 38.65
N ILE A 299 67.60 11.82 38.09
CA ILE A 299 66.59 10.89 37.63
C ILE A 299 66.05 11.36 36.28
N ILE A 300 65.98 10.45 35.31
CA ILE A 300 65.32 10.69 34.03
C ILE A 300 64.02 9.89 33.93
N THR A 301 62.94 10.57 33.56
CA THR A 301 61.65 9.97 33.22
C THR A 301 61.60 9.64 31.73
N TYR A 302 60.69 8.75 31.36
CA TYR A 302 60.49 8.34 29.98
C TYR A 302 59.03 7.94 29.77
N SER A 303 58.65 7.84 28.50
CA SER A 303 57.26 7.57 28.12
C SER A 303 57.20 6.47 27.06
N TYR A 304 56.02 5.86 26.99
CA TYR A 304 55.66 4.92 25.95
C TYR A 304 54.55 5.47 25.08
N GLY A 305 54.67 5.27 23.77
CA GLY A 305 53.57 5.52 22.84
C GLY A 305 52.72 4.27 22.64
N THR A 306 51.41 4.45 22.53
CA THR A 306 50.50 3.44 21.97
C THR A 306 49.53 4.10 21.00
N ASN A 307 49.08 3.34 20.02
CA ASN A 307 48.07 3.79 19.08
C ASN A 307 47.04 2.70 18.88
N PHE A 308 45.81 3.11 18.61
CA PHE A 308 44.79 2.18 18.21
C PHE A 308 43.86 2.78 17.16
N MET A 309 43.34 1.89 16.32
CA MET A 309 42.26 2.21 15.40
C MET A 309 40.95 1.67 15.96
N SER A 310 40.00 2.57 16.16
CA SER A 310 38.62 2.19 16.46
C SER A 310 37.85 2.06 15.15
N ARG A 311 37.12 0.95 14.98
CA ARG A 311 36.20 0.65 13.90
C ARG A 311 34.83 0.43 14.54
N ILE A 312 34.02 1.48 14.58
CA ILE A 312 32.67 1.46 15.11
C ILE A 312 31.72 1.27 13.93
N TYR A 313 31.23 0.05 13.80
CA TYR A 313 30.38 -0.38 12.70
C TYR A 313 28.91 -0.07 12.98
N MET A 314 28.25 0.46 11.97
CA MET A 314 26.83 0.73 11.93
C MET A 314 26.15 -0.35 11.06
N PRO A 315 25.16 -1.07 11.58
CA PRO A 315 24.45 -2.08 10.80
C PRO A 315 23.52 -1.43 9.78
N VAL A 316 23.45 -1.99 8.58
CA VAL A 316 22.51 -1.62 7.53
C VAL A 316 21.66 -2.85 7.21
N GLY A 317 20.36 -2.73 7.48
CA GLY A 317 19.38 -3.77 7.19
C GLY A 317 18.33 -3.28 6.19
N ALA A 318 17.75 -4.21 5.44
CA ALA A 318 16.67 -3.91 4.52
C ALA A 318 15.48 -4.85 4.71
N ASN A 319 14.28 -4.28 4.71
CA ASN A 319 13.01 -4.97 4.77
C ASN A 319 12.05 -4.43 3.70
N LYS A 320 10.96 -5.16 3.50
CA LYS A 320 9.86 -4.72 2.64
C LYS A 320 8.53 -4.85 3.36
N THR A 321 7.58 -4.03 2.94
CA THR A 321 6.17 -4.21 3.27
C THR A 321 5.38 -4.21 1.98
N PHE A 322 4.29 -4.96 1.97
CA PHE A 322 3.42 -5.13 0.82
C PHE A 322 1.98 -4.99 1.27
N LYS A 323 1.20 -4.17 0.55
CA LYS A 323 -0.23 -3.98 0.77
C LYS A 323 -0.99 -4.16 -0.54
N THR A 324 -2.14 -4.83 -0.49
CA THR A 324 -3.09 -4.81 -1.61
C THR A 324 -4.22 -3.83 -1.28
N ASN A 325 -4.50 -2.91 -2.19
CA ASN A 325 -5.70 -2.07 -2.12
C ASN A 325 -6.74 -2.63 -3.07
N VAL A 326 -7.94 -2.95 -2.58
CA VAL A 326 -9.03 -3.43 -3.43
C VAL A 326 -10.06 -2.31 -3.56
N LYS A 327 -10.23 -1.82 -4.78
CA LYS A 327 -11.30 -0.88 -5.15
C LYS A 327 -12.43 -1.67 -5.79
N VAL A 328 -13.64 -1.44 -5.33
CA VAL A 328 -14.85 -2.07 -5.88
C VAL A 328 -15.72 -0.98 -6.47
N THR A 329 -16.26 -1.24 -7.66
CA THR A 329 -17.16 -0.32 -8.34
C THR A 329 -18.44 -1.04 -8.72
N LYS A 330 -19.57 -0.46 -8.32
CA LYS A 330 -20.91 -1.01 -8.51
C LYS A 330 -21.68 -0.28 -9.59
N SER A 331 -22.29 -1.03 -10.51
CA SER A 331 -23.10 -0.51 -11.61
C SER A 331 -24.57 -0.97 -11.58
N ALA A 332 -25.45 -0.23 -12.22
CA ALA A 332 -26.91 -0.42 -12.21
C ALA A 332 -27.42 -1.51 -13.17
N THR A 333 -26.53 -2.01 -14.02
CA THR A 333 -26.86 -2.92 -15.11
C THR A 333 -25.96 -4.14 -15.04
N SER A 334 -26.52 -5.33 -15.29
CA SER A 334 -25.77 -6.59 -15.26
C SER A 334 -24.62 -6.65 -16.27
N ASP A 335 -24.59 -5.75 -17.25
CA ASP A 335 -23.53 -5.60 -18.25
C ASP A 335 -22.43 -4.59 -17.86
N ASN A 336 -22.56 -3.97 -16.69
CA ASN A 336 -21.64 -2.93 -16.17
C ASN A 336 -21.49 -1.71 -17.11
N SER A 337 -22.50 -1.40 -17.93
CA SER A 337 -22.47 -0.34 -18.95
C SER A 337 -22.38 1.09 -18.43
N GLY A 338 -22.48 1.33 -17.11
CA GLY A 338 -21.73 2.42 -16.48
C GLY A 338 -22.42 3.29 -15.43
N LYS A 339 -23.75 3.25 -15.24
CA LYS A 339 -24.34 4.03 -14.13
C LYS A 339 -23.95 3.42 -12.78
N LYS A 340 -23.43 4.26 -11.89
CA LYS A 340 -23.00 3.91 -10.54
C LYS A 340 -24.17 3.70 -9.58
N VAL A 341 -24.02 2.74 -8.67
CA VAL A 341 -25.04 2.37 -7.67
C VAL A 341 -24.53 2.72 -6.27
N VAL A 342 -25.27 3.61 -5.60
CA VAL A 342 -24.91 4.19 -4.30
C VAL A 342 -25.68 3.48 -3.19
N GLY A 343 -25.00 3.17 -2.08
CA GLY A 343 -25.60 2.61 -0.88
C GLY A 343 -25.70 1.09 -0.80
N ALA A 344 -25.13 0.35 -1.77
CA ALA A 344 -25.11 -1.11 -1.75
C ALA A 344 -24.17 -1.58 -0.64
N LYS A 345 -24.58 -2.57 0.16
CA LYS A 345 -23.83 -3.00 1.35
C LYS A 345 -23.26 -4.40 1.20
N TYR A 346 -21.99 -4.51 1.57
CA TYR A 346 -21.18 -5.71 1.43
C TYR A 346 -20.56 -6.15 2.74
N HIS A 347 -20.43 -7.46 2.88
CA HIS A 347 -19.49 -8.09 3.80
C HIS A 347 -18.36 -8.75 3.00
N LEU A 348 -17.19 -8.81 3.62
CA LEU A 348 -15.99 -9.46 3.09
C LEU A 348 -15.76 -10.79 3.82
N TYR A 349 -15.56 -11.84 3.05
CA TYR A 349 -15.34 -13.19 3.54
C TYR A 349 -13.99 -13.73 3.05
N TYR A 350 -13.39 -14.58 3.87
CA TYR A 350 -12.25 -15.40 3.47
C TYR A 350 -12.77 -16.71 2.87
N ASN A 351 -12.40 -17.02 1.63
CA ASN A 351 -12.74 -18.28 0.97
C ASN A 351 -11.69 -19.34 1.35
N ASP A 352 -12.11 -20.39 2.06
CA ASP A 352 -11.23 -21.47 2.50
C ASP A 352 -11.19 -22.68 1.54
N ASP A 353 -11.74 -22.52 0.33
CA ASP A 353 -11.88 -23.55 -0.71
C ASP A 353 -12.85 -24.71 -0.36
N ASP A 354 -13.62 -24.63 0.73
CA ASP A 354 -14.76 -25.51 0.92
C ASP A 354 -15.90 -25.06 -0.02
N GLN A 355 -16.50 -25.95 -0.79
CA GLN A 355 -17.52 -25.58 -1.80
C GLN A 355 -18.87 -25.15 -1.17
N ASP A 356 -18.84 -24.69 0.08
CA ASP A 356 -19.96 -24.40 0.96
C ASP A 356 -19.85 -22.99 1.57
N TYR A 357 -20.08 -21.98 0.72
CA TYR A 357 -20.00 -20.54 1.02
C TYR A 357 -20.95 -20.04 2.13
N GLU A 358 -21.79 -20.90 2.71
CA GLU A 358 -22.63 -20.54 3.86
C GLU A 358 -21.86 -20.59 5.19
N ASN A 359 -20.73 -21.30 5.24
CA ASN A 359 -19.94 -21.52 6.46
C ASN A 359 -18.62 -20.71 6.51
N ASP A 360 -18.29 -19.99 5.45
CA ASP A 360 -17.06 -19.18 5.35
C ASP A 360 -17.02 -18.05 6.39
N GLU A 361 -15.81 -17.79 6.90
CA GLU A 361 -15.59 -16.82 7.98
C GLU A 361 -15.56 -15.38 7.45
N LEU A 362 -16.26 -14.47 8.16
CA LEU A 362 -16.16 -13.03 7.95
C LEU A 362 -14.73 -12.56 8.24
N VAL A 363 -14.13 -11.78 7.33
CA VAL A 363 -12.82 -11.16 7.58
C VAL A 363 -12.91 -10.17 8.74
N SER A 364 -14.00 -9.41 8.81
CA SER A 364 -14.32 -8.52 9.92
C SER A 364 -15.81 -8.17 9.94
N ASP A 365 -16.31 -7.63 11.06
CA ASP A 365 -17.68 -7.11 11.19
C ASP A 365 -17.93 -5.80 10.40
N LYS A 366 -16.98 -5.41 9.55
CA LYS A 366 -17.05 -4.16 8.79
C LYS A 366 -18.04 -4.29 7.64
N ILE A 367 -18.89 -3.27 7.51
CA ILE A 367 -19.81 -3.12 6.38
C ILE A 367 -19.20 -2.12 5.40
N TYR A 368 -18.98 -2.56 4.17
CA TYR A 368 -18.60 -1.67 3.08
C TYR A 368 -19.84 -1.19 2.36
N ILE A 369 -19.91 0.12 2.12
CA ILE A 369 -21.06 0.77 1.51
C ILE A 369 -20.55 1.51 0.28
N THR A 370 -21.17 1.29 -0.87
CA THR A 370 -20.81 2.06 -2.07
C THR A 370 -21.14 3.54 -1.86
N ASP A 371 -20.15 4.39 -2.09
CA ASP A 371 -20.25 5.83 -1.95
C ASP A 371 -21.00 6.47 -3.13
N GLU A 372 -21.02 7.80 -3.21
CA GLU A 372 -21.66 8.57 -4.29
C GLU A 372 -21.11 8.28 -5.70
N ASN A 373 -19.91 7.72 -5.81
CA ASN A 373 -19.33 7.28 -7.08
C ASN A 373 -19.67 5.82 -7.38
N GLY A 374 -20.49 5.19 -6.53
CA GLY A 374 -20.75 3.75 -6.54
C GLY A 374 -19.52 2.93 -6.21
N GLU A 375 -18.60 3.48 -5.42
CA GLU A 375 -17.30 2.87 -5.15
C GLU A 375 -17.08 2.64 -3.65
N PHE A 376 -16.28 1.64 -3.31
CA PHE A 376 -15.69 1.54 -1.97
C PHE A 376 -14.29 0.92 -2.04
N TYR A 377 -13.53 1.10 -0.96
CA TYR A 377 -12.20 0.54 -0.82
C TYR A 377 -12.17 -0.44 0.34
N VAL A 378 -11.57 -1.60 0.11
CA VAL A 378 -11.18 -2.52 1.18
C VAL A 378 -9.85 -2.04 1.74
N ASP A 379 -9.89 -1.52 2.96
CA ASP A 379 -8.75 -0.98 3.70
C ASP A 379 -8.22 -1.94 4.77
N ASP A 380 -8.83 -3.11 4.92
CA ASP A 380 -8.37 -4.21 5.76
C ASP A 380 -7.01 -4.75 5.29
N ASN A 381 -6.17 -5.16 6.24
CA ASN A 381 -4.87 -5.74 5.94
C ASN A 381 -5.04 -7.23 5.57
N LEU A 382 -5.31 -7.49 4.30
CA LEU A 382 -5.58 -8.83 3.80
C LEU A 382 -4.29 -9.66 3.68
N GLY A 383 -4.29 -10.84 4.29
CA GLY A 383 -3.23 -11.84 4.08
C GLY A 383 -3.34 -12.53 2.71
N VAL A 384 -2.36 -13.35 2.38
CA VAL A 384 -2.40 -14.20 1.17
C VAL A 384 -3.57 -15.19 1.29
N GLY A 385 -4.40 -15.27 0.25
CA GLY A 385 -5.57 -16.14 0.23
C GLY A 385 -6.61 -15.74 -0.80
N GLU A 386 -7.72 -16.46 -0.81
CA GLU A 386 -8.88 -16.16 -1.64
C GLU A 386 -9.96 -15.49 -0.80
N TYR A 387 -10.65 -14.53 -1.38
CA TYR A 387 -11.64 -13.70 -0.71
C TYR A 387 -12.82 -13.48 -1.64
N TYR A 388 -13.97 -13.15 -1.06
CA TYR A 388 -15.09 -12.66 -1.82
C TYR A 388 -15.90 -11.61 -1.08
N LEU A 389 -16.55 -10.76 -1.87
CA LEU A 389 -17.52 -9.79 -1.38
C LEU A 389 -18.92 -10.34 -1.66
N LYS A 390 -19.76 -10.38 -0.63
CA LYS A 390 -21.17 -10.76 -0.73
C LYS A 390 -22.04 -9.56 -0.41
N GLU A 391 -22.89 -9.20 -1.36
CA GLU A 391 -23.92 -8.19 -1.14
C GLU A 391 -24.99 -8.77 -0.21
N PHE A 392 -25.42 -7.98 0.78
CA PHE A 392 -26.49 -8.40 1.69
C PHE A 392 -27.65 -7.39 1.75
N GLU A 393 -27.46 -6.19 1.21
CA GLU A 393 -28.52 -5.16 1.13
C GLU A 393 -28.31 -4.33 -0.14
N ALA A 394 -29.26 -4.46 -1.07
CA ALA A 394 -29.32 -3.66 -2.29
C ALA A 394 -29.96 -2.29 -2.02
N PRO A 395 -29.58 -1.24 -2.75
CA PRO A 395 -30.26 0.05 -2.67
C PRO A 395 -31.72 -0.01 -3.14
N GLU A 396 -32.51 0.98 -2.74
CA GLU A 396 -33.91 1.10 -3.16
C GLU A 396 -34.04 1.09 -4.69
N GLY A 397 -34.97 0.27 -5.22
CA GLY A 397 -35.21 0.11 -6.65
C GLY A 397 -34.32 -0.91 -7.38
N PHE A 398 -33.40 -1.56 -6.67
CA PHE A 398 -32.50 -2.58 -7.20
C PHE A 398 -32.78 -3.96 -6.58
N LEU A 399 -32.49 -5.02 -7.33
CA LEU A 399 -32.42 -6.37 -6.79
C LEU A 399 -31.01 -6.63 -6.27
N ILE A 400 -30.91 -7.39 -5.18
CA ILE A 400 -29.63 -7.84 -4.62
C ILE A 400 -28.86 -8.67 -5.63
N ASN A 401 -27.57 -8.39 -5.79
CA ASN A 401 -26.67 -9.29 -6.49
C ASN A 401 -26.39 -10.54 -5.63
N GLU A 402 -27.04 -11.65 -5.97
CA GLU A 402 -26.86 -12.92 -5.28
C GLU A 402 -25.49 -13.58 -5.55
N ASN A 403 -24.76 -13.14 -6.58
CA ASN A 403 -23.48 -13.72 -6.96
C ASN A 403 -22.31 -13.04 -6.21
N PRO A 404 -21.52 -13.79 -5.42
CA PRO A 404 -20.33 -13.25 -4.78
C PRO A 404 -19.27 -12.79 -5.79
N ILE A 405 -18.48 -11.78 -5.39
CA ILE A 405 -17.39 -11.22 -6.20
C ILE A 405 -16.07 -11.75 -5.66
N PHE A 406 -15.50 -12.75 -6.33
CA PHE A 406 -14.25 -13.37 -5.92
C PHE A 406 -13.01 -12.57 -6.35
N PHE A 407 -12.01 -12.53 -5.48
CA PHE A 407 -10.68 -12.03 -5.78
C PHE A 407 -9.64 -12.75 -4.92
N ASN A 408 -8.41 -12.85 -5.43
CA ASN A 408 -7.30 -13.45 -4.68
C ASN A 408 -6.30 -12.39 -4.23
N ILE A 409 -5.57 -12.66 -3.16
CA ILE A 409 -4.39 -11.91 -2.73
C ILE A 409 -3.21 -12.87 -2.83
N THR A 410 -2.29 -12.59 -3.74
CA THR A 410 -1.11 -13.42 -3.99
C THR A 410 0.06 -12.99 -3.11
N ALA A 411 0.93 -13.94 -2.76
CA ALA A 411 2.15 -13.61 -2.05
C ALA A 411 3.07 -12.73 -2.92
N ASP A 412 3.48 -11.58 -2.41
CA ASP A 412 4.52 -10.78 -3.05
C ASP A 412 5.89 -11.46 -2.86
N LYS A 413 6.46 -11.94 -3.97
CA LYS A 413 7.77 -12.62 -4.02
C LYS A 413 8.93 -11.66 -4.28
N THR A 414 8.69 -10.36 -4.32
CA THR A 414 9.74 -9.34 -4.42
C THR A 414 10.73 -9.48 -3.27
N THR A 415 12.02 -9.29 -3.50
CA THR A 415 13.02 -9.32 -2.42
C THR A 415 13.79 -8.02 -2.38
N ILE A 416 14.16 -7.59 -1.19
CA ILE A 416 15.13 -6.53 -0.97
C ILE A 416 16.31 -7.10 -0.18
N SER A 417 17.53 -6.74 -0.58
CA SER A 417 18.74 -7.21 0.08
C SER A 417 19.82 -6.14 0.09
N VAL A 418 20.73 -6.27 1.04
CA VAL A 418 21.94 -5.45 1.17
C VAL A 418 23.18 -6.32 1.01
N THR A 419 24.11 -5.85 0.18
CA THR A 419 25.40 -6.47 -0.10
C THR A 419 26.50 -5.41 -0.07
N GLY A 420 27.75 -5.79 -0.39
CA GLY A 420 28.91 -4.93 -0.15
C GLY A 420 29.18 -4.78 1.34
N GLY A 421 29.61 -3.58 1.76
CA GLY A 421 30.01 -3.30 3.13
C GLY A 421 31.04 -4.29 3.67
N ASP A 422 31.14 -4.38 4.99
CA ASP A 422 31.89 -5.42 5.68
C ASP A 422 30.89 -6.46 6.25
N LYS A 423 31.25 -7.75 6.31
CA LYS A 423 30.38 -8.83 6.80
C LYS A 423 30.99 -9.66 7.93
N ASP A 424 32.25 -10.07 7.79
CA ASP A 424 32.95 -10.86 8.80
C ASP A 424 33.81 -9.91 9.65
N LEU A 425 33.31 -9.48 10.81
CA LEU A 425 34.02 -8.56 11.69
C LEU A 425 34.69 -9.34 12.83
N ASN A 426 35.92 -8.95 13.15
CA ASN A 426 36.62 -9.53 14.31
C ASN A 426 36.25 -8.71 15.56
N ILE A 427 34.96 -8.76 15.96
CA ILE A 427 34.43 -7.98 17.08
C ILE A 427 35.13 -8.37 18.38
N ASN A 428 35.66 -7.38 19.09
CA ASN A 428 36.42 -7.59 20.31
C ASN A 428 36.01 -6.62 21.43
N ALA A 429 34.92 -5.88 21.23
CA ALA A 429 34.32 -5.00 22.21
C ALA A 429 32.82 -5.34 22.39
N GLY A 430 32.45 -5.71 23.62
CA GLY A 430 31.08 -6.04 24.00
C GLY A 430 30.62 -7.45 23.61
N ASP A 431 29.47 -7.85 24.16
CA ASP A 431 28.77 -9.10 23.84
C ASP A 431 27.73 -8.86 22.72
N ILE A 432 28.21 -8.42 21.55
CA ILE A 432 27.34 -8.12 20.40
C ILE A 432 27.59 -9.17 19.31
N GLU A 433 26.53 -9.88 18.92
CA GLU A 433 26.57 -10.87 17.84
C GLU A 433 26.26 -10.22 16.49
N GLU A 434 26.94 -10.71 15.45
CA GLU A 434 26.68 -10.33 14.07
C GLU A 434 25.37 -10.95 13.58
N ASP A 435 24.53 -10.15 12.93
CA ASP A 435 23.44 -10.61 12.08
C ASP A 435 23.97 -10.94 10.66
N PRO A 436 23.85 -12.20 10.20
CA PRO A 436 24.30 -12.61 8.86
C PRO A 436 23.50 -11.98 7.70
N ASN A 437 22.31 -11.41 7.98
CA ASN A 437 21.47 -10.76 6.98
C ASN A 437 21.66 -9.23 6.91
N THR A 438 22.64 -8.72 7.65
CA THR A 438 22.98 -7.30 7.73
C THR A 438 24.37 -7.07 7.10
N VAL A 439 24.60 -5.89 6.54
CA VAL A 439 25.95 -5.43 6.18
C VAL A 439 26.38 -4.34 7.16
N TYR A 440 27.68 -4.25 7.42
CA TYR A 440 28.22 -3.31 8.39
C TYR A 440 29.02 -2.23 7.69
N ILE A 441 28.77 -0.98 8.07
CA ILE A 441 29.48 0.17 7.54
C ILE A 441 30.15 0.99 8.62
N ASP A 442 31.28 1.55 8.26
CA ASP A 442 31.84 2.72 8.89
C ASP A 442 32.48 3.62 7.81
N ARG A 443 33.08 4.73 8.24
CA ARG A 443 33.74 5.68 7.33
C ARG A 443 34.92 5.12 6.51
N TYR A 444 35.46 3.94 6.83
CA TYR A 444 36.49 3.26 6.02
C TYR A 444 36.05 1.88 5.49
N SER A 445 34.78 1.52 5.64
CA SER A 445 34.21 0.28 5.09
C SER A 445 34.03 0.36 3.58
N ASN A 446 33.94 -0.81 2.94
CA ASN A 446 33.56 -0.89 1.54
C ASN A 446 32.17 -0.30 1.28
N ASP A 447 31.87 0.04 0.03
CA ASP A 447 30.56 0.56 -0.34
C ASP A 447 29.47 -0.51 -0.20
N VAL A 448 28.32 -0.09 0.29
CA VAL A 448 27.09 -0.91 0.35
C VAL A 448 26.42 -0.89 -1.00
N GLU A 449 25.71 -1.97 -1.31
CA GLU A 449 24.84 -2.07 -2.48
C GLU A 449 23.46 -2.57 -2.03
N VAL A 450 22.42 -1.83 -2.39
CA VAL A 450 21.03 -2.20 -2.16
C VAL A 450 20.48 -2.77 -3.46
N SER A 451 19.77 -3.89 -3.37
CA SER A 451 19.10 -4.52 -4.52
C SER A 451 17.63 -4.75 -4.21
N ILE A 452 16.77 -4.41 -5.17
CA ILE A 452 15.34 -4.69 -5.13
C ILE A 452 15.00 -5.52 -6.36
N ASN A 453 14.66 -6.79 -6.15
CA ASN A 453 14.31 -7.72 -7.23
C ASN A 453 12.81 -7.97 -7.19
N VAL A 454 12.08 -7.40 -8.15
CA VAL A 454 10.64 -7.62 -8.30
C VAL A 454 10.39 -8.90 -9.09
N ASP A 455 9.42 -9.69 -8.64
CA ASP A 455 9.01 -10.91 -9.34
C ASP A 455 8.40 -10.56 -10.72
N PRO A 456 8.71 -11.32 -11.79
CA PRO A 456 8.30 -10.97 -13.16
C PRO A 456 6.80 -10.78 -13.36
N ASP A 457 5.95 -11.52 -12.63
CA ASP A 457 4.49 -11.42 -12.76
C ASP A 457 4.00 -10.07 -12.22
N TYR A 458 4.60 -9.60 -11.12
CA TYR A 458 4.31 -8.28 -10.56
C TYR A 458 4.97 -7.14 -11.34
N ALA A 459 6.17 -7.36 -11.89
CA ALA A 459 6.84 -6.35 -12.71
C ALA A 459 6.07 -6.03 -14.01
N ALA A 460 5.27 -6.98 -14.51
CA ALA A 460 4.41 -6.79 -15.67
C ALA A 460 3.03 -6.19 -15.33
N ASP A 461 2.63 -6.17 -14.06
CA ASP A 461 1.32 -5.68 -13.63
C ASP A 461 1.37 -4.15 -13.43
N PRO A 462 0.64 -3.35 -14.23
CA PRO A 462 0.63 -1.88 -14.08
C PRO A 462 0.04 -1.40 -12.75
N ASN A 463 -0.63 -2.28 -12.00
CA ASN A 463 -1.20 -1.95 -10.70
C ASN A 463 -0.27 -2.26 -9.53
N TYR A 464 0.87 -2.91 -9.77
CA TYR A 464 1.89 -3.14 -8.76
C TYR A 464 2.92 -2.02 -8.83
N LYS A 465 3.15 -1.32 -7.71
CA LYS A 465 4.10 -0.21 -7.65
C LYS A 465 4.86 -0.17 -6.34
N LEU A 466 6.11 0.26 -6.41
CA LEU A 466 6.85 0.78 -5.27
C LEU A 466 6.30 2.19 -4.97
N GLU A 467 5.71 2.39 -3.80
CA GLU A 467 5.18 3.69 -3.38
C GLU A 467 6.30 4.63 -2.93
N ASN A 468 7.14 4.13 -2.03
CA ASN A 468 8.25 4.88 -1.46
C ASN A 468 9.26 3.92 -0.82
N ILE A 469 10.45 4.45 -0.57
CA ILE A 469 11.40 3.87 0.38
C ILE A 469 11.41 4.74 1.63
N GLU A 470 11.25 4.10 2.78
CA GLU A 470 11.48 4.69 4.09
C GLU A 470 12.91 4.33 4.53
N LEU A 471 13.75 5.34 4.75
CA LEU A 471 15.12 5.17 5.24
C LEU A 471 15.24 5.80 6.62
N THR A 472 15.50 4.97 7.63
CA THR A 472 15.66 5.42 9.02
C THR A 472 17.10 5.29 9.48
N TYR A 473 17.65 6.34 10.09
CA TYR A 473 19.00 6.37 10.66
C TYR A 473 19.08 7.35 11.83
N PHE A 474 20.11 7.25 12.66
CA PHE A 474 20.42 8.26 13.67
C PHE A 474 21.36 9.31 13.07
N ASP A 475 20.93 10.57 13.07
CA ASP A 475 21.68 11.70 12.50
C ASP A 475 22.66 12.27 13.54
N ARG A 476 23.96 12.26 13.18
CA ARG A 476 25.06 12.74 14.03
C ARG A 476 24.94 14.21 14.38
N GLU A 477 24.57 15.08 13.45
CA GLU A 477 24.58 16.52 13.68
C GLU A 477 23.36 16.94 14.50
N ARG A 478 22.22 16.31 14.25
CA ARG A 478 20.95 16.60 14.93
C ARG A 478 20.75 15.84 16.23
N GLN A 479 21.48 14.73 16.42
CA GLN A 479 21.35 13.85 17.58
C GLN A 479 19.92 13.29 17.74
N GLU A 480 19.26 12.93 16.64
CA GLU A 480 17.92 12.34 16.62
C GLU A 480 17.76 11.30 15.51
N PHE A 481 16.76 10.43 15.62
CA PHE A 481 16.39 9.54 14.53
C PHE A 481 15.68 10.31 13.42
N ILE A 482 16.17 10.17 12.19
CA ILE A 482 15.58 10.73 10.99
C ILE A 482 14.99 9.60 10.16
N THR A 483 13.75 9.78 9.73
CA THR A 483 13.07 8.92 8.76
C THR A 483 12.83 9.70 7.48
N LEU A 484 13.49 9.27 6.40
CA LEU A 484 13.31 9.84 5.06
C LEU A 484 12.28 9.00 4.31
N ASN A 485 11.17 9.62 3.95
CA ASN A 485 10.18 9.02 3.05
C ASN A 485 10.45 9.50 1.62
N VAL A 486 11.02 8.62 0.81
CA VAL A 486 11.56 8.96 -0.51
C VAL A 486 10.71 8.29 -1.58
N THR A 487 9.97 9.10 -2.33
CA THR A 487 9.13 8.63 -3.45
C THR A 487 9.87 8.65 -4.79
N GLY A 488 11.01 9.34 -4.86
CA GLY A 488 11.83 9.42 -6.06
C GLY A 488 13.12 10.23 -5.87
N PRO A 489 13.93 10.42 -6.92
CA PRO A 489 15.25 11.06 -6.80
C PRO A 489 15.17 12.51 -6.31
N ASP A 490 14.07 13.20 -6.68
CA ASP A 490 13.78 14.58 -6.33
C ASP A 490 12.35 14.71 -5.79
N ALA A 491 12.04 15.79 -5.06
CA ALA A 491 10.75 15.98 -4.37
C ALA A 491 9.49 15.93 -5.26
N ASN A 492 9.63 16.10 -6.58
CA ASN A 492 8.49 16.17 -7.51
C ASN A 492 8.46 15.05 -8.56
N THR A 493 9.44 14.14 -8.54
CA THR A 493 9.59 13.10 -9.58
C THR A 493 9.62 11.75 -8.87
N PRO A 494 8.62 10.87 -9.07
CA PRO A 494 8.65 9.51 -8.54
C PRO A 494 9.77 8.67 -9.15
N PHE A 495 10.21 7.62 -8.45
CA PHE A 495 11.11 6.63 -9.04
C PHE A 495 10.47 6.01 -10.29
N ALA A 496 11.24 5.94 -11.38
CA ALA A 496 10.83 5.27 -12.61
C ALA A 496 10.82 3.75 -12.46
N SER A 497 11.66 3.21 -11.57
CA SER A 497 11.70 1.77 -11.30
C SER A 497 12.27 1.44 -9.90
N PRO A 498 12.03 0.22 -9.39
CA PRO A 498 12.64 -0.26 -8.15
C PRO A 498 14.18 -0.25 -8.19
N GLU A 499 14.80 -0.46 -9.35
CA GLU A 499 16.26 -0.40 -9.52
C GLU A 499 16.80 1.03 -9.36
N GLU A 500 16.07 2.04 -9.83
CA GLU A 500 16.44 3.44 -9.61
C GLU A 500 16.35 3.79 -8.11
N ALA A 501 15.32 3.31 -7.43
CA ALA A 501 15.17 3.49 -5.99
C ALA A 501 16.31 2.83 -5.20
N ALA A 502 16.66 1.59 -5.55
CA ALA A 502 17.77 0.85 -4.95
C ALA A 502 19.12 1.57 -5.17
N LYS A 503 19.34 2.11 -6.38
CA LYS A 503 20.52 2.93 -6.69
C LYS A 503 20.56 4.22 -5.87
N TRP A 504 19.44 4.92 -5.74
CA TRP A 504 19.36 6.15 -4.97
C TRP A 504 19.73 5.90 -3.50
N VAL A 505 19.18 4.84 -2.88
CA VAL A 505 19.48 4.49 -1.49
C VAL A 505 20.95 4.10 -1.33
N THR A 506 21.48 3.32 -2.27
CA THR A 506 22.90 2.94 -2.33
C THR A 506 23.80 4.16 -2.33
N ASP A 507 23.58 5.09 -3.27
CA ASP A 507 24.39 6.30 -3.41
C ASP A 507 24.26 7.21 -2.17
N TRP A 508 23.05 7.29 -1.59
CA TRP A 508 22.79 8.06 -0.37
C TRP A 508 23.57 7.51 0.82
N ILE A 509 23.52 6.20 1.09
CA ILE A 509 24.22 5.60 2.24
C ILE A 509 25.72 5.79 2.10
N ASN A 510 26.30 5.49 0.93
CA ASN A 510 27.74 5.59 0.72
C ASN A 510 28.26 7.03 0.78
N SER A 511 27.45 8.00 0.38
CA SER A 511 27.80 9.43 0.49
C SER A 511 27.71 9.94 1.93
N ASN A 512 26.86 9.33 2.77
CA ASN A 512 26.55 9.82 4.13
C ASN A 512 27.20 9.00 5.26
N LYS A 513 27.84 7.86 4.97
CA LYS A 513 28.62 7.08 5.96
C LYS A 513 29.94 7.74 6.37
N GLY A 514 30.43 8.69 5.57
CA GLY A 514 31.70 9.40 5.77
C GLY A 514 32.87 8.79 4.99
N ASN A 515 34.06 9.36 5.17
CA ASN A 515 35.29 8.94 4.50
C ASN A 515 36.51 9.10 5.43
N GLU A 516 37.73 8.86 4.95
CA GLU A 516 38.95 8.91 5.79
C GLU A 516 39.20 10.27 6.46
N GLU A 517 38.73 11.37 5.86
CA GLU A 517 38.97 12.74 6.34
C GLU A 517 37.84 13.22 7.24
N ASN A 518 36.59 13.04 6.80
CA ASN A 518 35.41 13.58 7.47
C ASN A 518 34.45 12.48 7.94
N PRO A 519 33.91 12.59 9.17
CA PRO A 519 32.81 11.72 9.60
C PRO A 519 31.56 11.99 8.76
N GLY A 520 30.77 10.95 8.53
CA GLY A 520 29.46 11.06 7.88
C GLY A 520 28.35 11.43 8.86
N ILE A 521 27.17 11.78 8.34
CA ILE A 521 26.00 12.10 9.17
C ILE A 521 25.36 10.86 9.79
N ILE A 522 25.61 9.66 9.25
CA ILE A 522 25.09 8.41 9.81
C ILE A 522 25.87 8.09 11.10
N ASP A 523 25.14 7.85 12.19
CA ASP A 523 25.71 7.53 13.50
C ASP A 523 24.86 6.51 14.28
N GLY A 524 24.48 5.42 13.60
CA GLY A 524 23.70 4.33 14.17
C GLY A 524 23.16 3.39 13.09
N GLN A 525 22.28 2.47 13.48
CA GLN A 525 21.65 1.54 12.55
C GLN A 525 20.90 2.26 11.43
N VAL A 526 21.09 1.78 10.20
CA VAL A 526 20.34 2.20 9.02
C VAL A 526 19.32 1.11 8.69
N THR A 527 18.05 1.48 8.62
CA THR A 527 16.96 0.59 8.21
C THR A 527 16.34 1.09 6.92
N ILE A 528 16.31 0.23 5.91
CA ILE A 528 15.68 0.49 4.62
C ILE A 528 14.37 -0.29 4.58
N ASN A 529 13.23 0.38 4.43
CA ASN A 529 11.93 -0.26 4.28
C ASN A 529 11.33 0.15 2.91
N ALA A 530 11.21 -0.81 2.00
CA ALA A 530 10.52 -0.59 0.72
C ALA A 530 9.02 -0.89 0.85
N HIS A 531 8.16 0.05 0.47
CA HIS A 531 6.71 -0.08 0.56
C HIS A 531 6.10 -0.32 -0.81
N PHE A 532 5.52 -1.50 -1.02
CA PHE A 532 4.86 -1.89 -2.26
C PHE A 532 3.35 -1.90 -2.11
N THR A 533 2.67 -1.49 -3.17
CA THR A 533 1.22 -1.54 -3.28
C THR A 533 0.82 -2.32 -4.53
N HIS A 534 -0.19 -3.18 -4.40
CA HIS A 534 -0.91 -3.77 -5.53
C HIS A 534 -2.36 -3.28 -5.53
N ASN A 535 -2.81 -2.59 -6.59
CA ASN A 535 -4.20 -2.16 -6.70
C ASN A 535 -5.02 -3.21 -7.47
N LYS A 536 -6.13 -3.67 -6.90
CA LYS A 536 -7.11 -4.51 -7.59
C LYS A 536 -8.40 -3.75 -7.78
N GLU A 537 -8.90 -3.69 -9.01
CA GLU A 537 -10.20 -3.11 -9.33
C GLU A 537 -11.20 -4.23 -9.62
N LEU A 538 -12.30 -4.26 -8.88
CA LEU A 538 -13.40 -5.21 -9.03
C LEU A 538 -14.65 -4.47 -9.51
N GLN A 539 -15.41 -5.11 -10.39
CA GLN A 539 -16.67 -4.60 -10.90
C GLN A 539 -17.82 -5.53 -10.48
N THR A 540 -18.96 -4.94 -10.16
CA THR A 540 -20.19 -5.65 -9.79
C THR A 540 -21.39 -4.86 -10.24
N SER A 541 -22.56 -5.48 -10.28
CA SER A 541 -23.80 -4.80 -10.69
C SER A 541 -25.05 -5.37 -10.04
N ASP A 542 -26.07 -4.50 -9.90
CA ASP A 542 -27.40 -4.91 -9.44
C ASP A 542 -28.33 -4.84 -10.63
N PRO A 543 -29.08 -5.89 -10.92
CA PRO A 543 -30.14 -5.78 -11.91
C PRO A 543 -31.29 -4.93 -11.35
N ARG A 544 -31.90 -4.13 -12.23
CA ARG A 544 -33.20 -3.52 -11.95
C ARG A 544 -34.32 -4.49 -12.33
N PRO A 545 -35.34 -4.65 -11.48
CA PRO A 545 -36.51 -5.44 -11.83
C PRO A 545 -37.29 -4.72 -12.94
N THR A 546 -37.86 -5.52 -13.84
CA THR A 546 -38.79 -5.05 -14.86
C THR A 546 -39.99 -5.98 -14.91
N MET A 547 -41.17 -5.44 -15.25
CA MET A 547 -42.37 -6.24 -15.49
C MET A 547 -43.13 -5.74 -16.71
N ASP A 548 -43.99 -6.60 -17.25
CA ASP A 548 -44.94 -6.23 -18.29
C ASP A 548 -46.26 -5.80 -17.63
N VAL A 549 -46.87 -4.74 -18.13
CA VAL A 549 -48.16 -4.22 -17.67
C VAL A 549 -49.17 -4.37 -18.80
N GLU A 550 -50.34 -4.93 -18.47
CA GLU A 550 -51.45 -5.14 -19.40
C GLU A 550 -52.77 -4.68 -18.81
N PHE A 551 -53.59 -4.00 -19.62
CA PHE A 551 -54.96 -3.62 -19.28
C PHE A 551 -55.87 -3.71 -20.52
N ASP A 552 -57.17 -3.70 -20.29
CA ASP A 552 -58.20 -3.78 -21.32
C ASP A 552 -58.65 -2.39 -21.80
N LYS A 553 -58.90 -2.27 -23.09
CA LYS A 553 -59.56 -1.14 -23.73
C LYS A 553 -60.94 -1.59 -24.21
N ALA A 554 -61.97 -0.86 -23.81
CA ALA A 554 -63.36 -1.16 -24.16
C ALA A 554 -64.16 0.06 -24.62
N SER A 555 -65.35 -0.22 -25.16
CA SER A 555 -66.45 0.71 -25.43
C SER A 555 -67.75 0.23 -24.81
N ARG A 556 -68.76 1.11 -24.73
CA ARG A 556 -70.14 0.77 -24.36
C ARG A 556 -70.99 0.61 -25.61
N ASP A 557 -71.31 -0.63 -25.95
CA ASP A 557 -72.13 -1.00 -27.10
C ASP A 557 -73.45 -1.62 -26.62
N PHE A 558 -74.54 -1.50 -27.37
CA PHE A 558 -75.83 -2.10 -27.02
C PHE A 558 -75.82 -3.61 -27.25
N ASP A 559 -76.47 -4.32 -26.34
CA ASP A 559 -76.93 -5.68 -26.60
C ASP A 559 -78.28 -5.72 -27.32
N GLU A 560 -78.78 -6.92 -27.59
CA GLU A 560 -80.06 -7.16 -28.26
C GLU A 560 -81.28 -6.57 -27.52
N ASN A 561 -81.17 -6.36 -26.20
CA ASN A 561 -82.23 -5.79 -25.36
C ASN A 561 -82.14 -4.26 -25.27
N GLY A 562 -81.05 -3.67 -25.76
CA GLY A 562 -80.80 -2.23 -25.73
C GLY A 562 -80.20 -1.74 -24.40
N ASP A 563 -79.56 -2.64 -23.67
CA ASP A 563 -78.70 -2.35 -22.52
C ASP A 563 -77.23 -2.22 -22.99
N LEU A 564 -76.46 -1.31 -22.38
CA LEU A 564 -75.08 -1.07 -22.76
C LEU A 564 -74.14 -2.03 -22.02
N ASN A 565 -73.34 -2.79 -22.77
CA ASN A 565 -72.32 -3.70 -22.26
C ASN A 565 -70.92 -3.31 -22.76
N LEU A 566 -69.89 -3.78 -22.06
CA LEU A 566 -68.50 -3.56 -22.47
C LEU A 566 -68.12 -4.46 -23.64
N SER A 567 -67.61 -3.85 -24.70
CA SER A 567 -67.05 -4.52 -25.88
C SER A 567 -65.59 -4.13 -26.05
N SER A 568 -64.73 -5.05 -26.52
CA SER A 568 -63.32 -4.77 -26.80
C SER A 568 -63.16 -3.68 -27.85
N LEU A 569 -62.27 -2.71 -27.59
CA LEU A 569 -62.01 -1.59 -28.50
C LEU A 569 -60.56 -1.63 -29.03
N PRO A 570 -60.35 -2.09 -30.26
CA PRO A 570 -59.04 -2.09 -30.92
C PRO A 570 -58.67 -0.71 -31.49
N GLY A 571 -57.35 -0.45 -31.63
CA GLY A 571 -56.81 0.69 -32.37
C GLY A 571 -56.62 1.99 -31.57
N ALA A 572 -56.96 2.01 -30.29
CA ALA A 572 -56.61 3.09 -29.37
C ALA A 572 -55.11 3.05 -29.04
N THR A 573 -54.41 4.18 -29.16
CA THR A 573 -52.99 4.30 -28.82
C THR A 573 -52.82 4.97 -27.47
N PHE A 574 -52.05 4.35 -26.58
CA PHE A 574 -51.64 4.90 -25.29
C PHE A 574 -50.18 5.29 -25.30
N LYS A 575 -49.86 6.40 -24.65
CA LYS A 575 -48.51 6.84 -24.39
C LYS A 575 -48.24 6.86 -22.89
N LEU A 576 -47.15 6.22 -22.48
CA LEU A 576 -46.54 6.34 -21.15
C LEU A 576 -45.38 7.33 -21.19
N GLU A 577 -45.31 8.18 -20.17
CA GLU A 577 -44.22 9.13 -19.94
C GLU A 577 -43.73 8.97 -18.51
N CYS A 578 -42.42 8.85 -18.29
CA CYS A 578 -41.89 8.74 -16.93
C CYS A 578 -42.17 10.04 -16.15
N MET A 579 -42.67 9.92 -14.91
CA MET A 579 -42.95 11.08 -14.05
C MET A 579 -41.77 11.50 -13.18
N HIS A 580 -40.62 10.82 -13.30
CA HIS A 580 -39.48 11.10 -12.45
C HIS A 580 -38.94 12.51 -12.68
N LYS A 581 -38.94 13.32 -11.61
CA LYS A 581 -38.34 14.65 -11.54
C LYS A 581 -37.19 14.62 -10.56
N HIS A 582 -36.07 15.23 -10.93
CA HIS A 582 -34.93 15.30 -10.05
C HIS A 582 -35.24 16.10 -8.78
N THR A 583 -34.82 15.55 -7.64
CA THR A 583 -34.92 16.19 -6.33
C THR A 583 -33.51 16.47 -5.79
N GLU A 584 -33.37 17.21 -4.69
CA GLU A 584 -32.06 17.38 -4.03
C GLU A 584 -31.44 16.04 -3.60
N LYS A 585 -32.25 15.01 -3.33
CA LYS A 585 -31.74 13.66 -3.02
C LYS A 585 -31.07 12.99 -4.23
N CYS A 586 -31.40 13.43 -5.45
CA CYS A 586 -30.82 12.91 -6.68
C CYS A 586 -29.43 13.49 -6.95
N LYS A 587 -29.03 14.58 -6.28
CA LYS A 587 -27.77 15.27 -6.54
C LYS A 587 -26.57 14.58 -5.88
N ASP A 588 -25.48 14.44 -6.62
CA ASP A 588 -24.15 14.15 -6.10
C ASP A 588 -23.45 15.43 -5.58
N LYS A 589 -22.28 15.27 -4.97
CA LYS A 589 -21.48 16.40 -4.46
C LYS A 589 -21.06 17.42 -5.53
N ASN A 590 -21.09 17.05 -6.81
CA ASN A 590 -20.77 17.94 -7.93
C ASN A 590 -22.02 18.61 -8.54
N GLY A 591 -23.21 18.32 -7.99
CA GLY A 591 -24.49 18.86 -8.45
C GLY A 591 -25.12 18.10 -9.62
N GLY A 592 -24.53 16.98 -10.06
CA GLY A 592 -25.10 16.09 -11.08
C GLY A 592 -26.14 15.13 -10.49
N TYR A 593 -27.03 14.55 -11.31
CA TYR A 593 -28.18 13.76 -10.83
C TYR A 593 -27.92 12.25 -10.74
N THR A 594 -26.68 11.85 -10.44
CA THR A 594 -26.23 10.46 -10.50
C THR A 594 -26.79 9.57 -9.37
N ASN A 595 -27.17 10.16 -8.24
CA ASN A 595 -27.73 9.46 -7.07
C ASN A 595 -29.20 9.01 -7.26
N CYS A 596 -29.79 9.26 -8.43
CA CYS A 596 -31.19 8.95 -8.64
C CYS A 596 -31.45 7.45 -8.80
N THR A 597 -32.38 6.89 -8.02
CA THR A 597 -32.75 5.46 -8.08
C THR A 597 -34.00 5.17 -8.90
N ASP A 598 -34.78 6.20 -9.25
CA ASP A 598 -36.00 6.10 -10.06
C ASP A 598 -35.82 5.48 -11.47
N PRO A 599 -36.90 5.01 -12.13
CA PRO A 599 -36.87 4.39 -13.46
C PRO A 599 -36.07 5.13 -14.54
N HIS A 600 -35.38 4.35 -15.38
CA HIS A 600 -34.62 4.79 -16.56
C HIS A 600 -33.55 5.85 -16.30
N THR A 601 -33.27 6.17 -15.04
CA THR A 601 -32.18 7.08 -14.67
C THR A 601 -30.80 6.45 -14.87
N ASP A 602 -30.74 5.14 -15.16
CA ASP A 602 -29.59 4.30 -15.48
C ASP A 602 -29.15 4.32 -16.92
N ASP A 603 -30.03 4.72 -17.82
CA ASP A 603 -29.64 5.01 -19.20
C ASP A 603 -29.48 6.54 -19.35
N PRO A 604 -28.24 7.04 -19.55
CA PRO A 604 -27.98 8.46 -19.72
C PRO A 604 -28.79 9.09 -20.86
N LYS A 605 -29.24 8.30 -21.84
CA LYS A 605 -30.08 8.75 -22.95
C LYS A 605 -31.38 9.40 -22.49
N TYR A 606 -31.95 8.93 -21.39
CA TYR A 606 -33.24 9.42 -20.89
C TYR A 606 -33.09 10.47 -19.78
N LEU A 607 -31.87 10.71 -19.28
CA LEU A 607 -31.59 11.65 -18.21
C LEU A 607 -31.51 13.09 -18.72
N THR A 608 -32.24 14.01 -18.10
CA THR A 608 -32.23 15.45 -18.43
C THR A 608 -32.13 16.27 -17.14
N ASP A 609 -31.74 17.54 -17.22
CA ASP A 609 -31.65 18.40 -16.02
C ASP A 609 -32.97 18.51 -15.23
N GLU A 610 -34.10 18.27 -15.88
CA GLU A 610 -35.44 18.33 -15.27
C GLU A 610 -35.96 16.97 -14.77
N GLY A 611 -35.31 15.85 -15.10
CA GLY A 611 -35.77 14.50 -14.76
C GLY A 611 -35.67 13.50 -15.92
N CYS A 612 -36.53 12.48 -15.91
CA CYS A 612 -36.55 11.43 -16.93
C CYS A 612 -37.40 11.82 -18.15
N SER A 613 -36.84 11.63 -19.34
CA SER A 613 -37.50 11.87 -20.64
C SER A 613 -38.00 10.59 -21.33
N TRP A 614 -37.94 9.44 -20.64
CA TRP A 614 -38.37 8.17 -21.20
C TRP A 614 -39.87 8.17 -21.52
N THR A 615 -40.20 7.66 -22.70
CA THR A 615 -41.60 7.45 -23.13
C THR A 615 -41.74 6.13 -23.88
N SER A 616 -42.94 5.57 -23.87
CA SER A 616 -43.31 4.35 -24.61
C SER A 616 -44.74 4.45 -25.11
N GLU A 617 -45.04 3.78 -26.21
CA GLU A 617 -46.38 3.75 -26.80
C GLU A 617 -46.84 2.30 -27.03
N ALA A 618 -48.13 2.05 -26.80
CA ALA A 618 -48.77 0.77 -27.04
C ALA A 618 -50.14 0.99 -27.68
N ILE A 619 -50.56 0.07 -28.54
CA ILE A 619 -51.84 0.12 -29.25
C ILE A 619 -52.70 -1.04 -28.78
N SER A 620 -53.99 -0.80 -28.52
CA SER A 620 -54.96 -1.84 -28.23
C SER A 620 -55.13 -2.79 -29.42
N ASP A 621 -54.94 -4.08 -29.17
CA ASP A 621 -55.08 -5.12 -30.19
C ASP A 621 -56.54 -5.49 -30.48
N SER A 622 -56.77 -6.53 -31.29
CA SER A 622 -58.11 -7.00 -31.67
C SER A 622 -58.98 -7.46 -30.50
N GLU A 623 -58.38 -7.82 -29.37
CA GLU A 623 -59.08 -8.19 -28.13
C GLU A 623 -59.23 -7.00 -27.17
N GLY A 624 -58.74 -5.81 -27.58
CA GLY A 624 -58.72 -4.61 -26.76
C GLY A 624 -57.55 -4.56 -25.77
N LYS A 625 -56.59 -5.49 -25.82
CA LYS A 625 -55.48 -5.52 -24.85
C LYS A 625 -54.42 -4.49 -25.19
N VAL A 626 -53.98 -3.73 -24.19
CA VAL A 626 -52.85 -2.79 -24.29
C VAL A 626 -51.71 -3.31 -23.41
N ARG A 627 -50.53 -3.52 -24.00
CA ARG A 627 -49.37 -4.08 -23.29
C ARG A 627 -48.13 -3.20 -23.38
N PHE A 628 -47.59 -2.82 -22.22
CA PHE A 628 -46.28 -2.20 -22.09
C PHE A 628 -45.29 -3.22 -21.53
N THR A 629 -44.10 -3.33 -22.13
CA THR A 629 -43.12 -4.36 -21.74
C THR A 629 -41.91 -3.74 -21.05
N LYS A 630 -41.27 -4.53 -20.17
CA LYS A 630 -40.02 -4.18 -19.47
C LYS A 630 -40.07 -2.84 -18.72
N LEU A 631 -41.16 -2.55 -18.02
CA LEU A 631 -41.29 -1.36 -17.18
C LEU A 631 -40.57 -1.56 -15.85
N ASN A 632 -39.75 -0.60 -15.44
CA ASN A 632 -39.12 -0.58 -14.13
C ASN A 632 -40.12 -0.13 -13.04
N THR A 633 -39.79 -0.42 -11.77
CA THR A 633 -40.55 0.10 -10.61
C THR A 633 -40.57 1.63 -10.58
N GLY A 634 -41.74 2.24 -10.70
CA GLY A 634 -41.94 3.68 -10.50
C GLY A 634 -43.24 4.19 -11.09
N LYS A 635 -43.34 5.52 -11.26
CA LYS A 635 -44.58 6.18 -11.70
C LYS A 635 -44.50 6.72 -13.11
N TYR A 636 -45.54 6.45 -13.87
CA TYR A 636 -45.68 6.80 -15.27
C TYR A 636 -47.00 7.53 -15.49
N LYS A 637 -46.95 8.62 -16.25
CA LYS A 637 -48.14 9.31 -16.72
C LYS A 637 -48.60 8.64 -18.00
N MET A 638 -49.86 8.25 -18.04
CA MET A 638 -50.50 7.60 -19.16
C MET A 638 -51.57 8.50 -19.77
N LYS A 639 -51.66 8.52 -21.09
CA LYS A 639 -52.75 9.17 -21.82
C LYS A 639 -53.08 8.39 -23.09
N GLU A 640 -54.33 8.46 -23.54
CA GLU A 640 -54.72 8.00 -24.86
C GLU A 640 -54.38 9.09 -25.88
N THR A 641 -53.48 8.82 -26.81
CA THR A 641 -53.03 9.78 -27.83
C THR A 641 -53.78 9.67 -29.13
N THR A 642 -54.32 8.50 -29.42
CA THR A 642 -55.17 8.25 -30.59
C THR A 642 -56.43 7.57 -30.12
N VAL A 643 -57.53 8.31 -30.12
CA VAL A 643 -58.87 7.78 -29.88
C VAL A 643 -59.41 7.21 -31.20
N PRO A 644 -59.93 5.97 -31.24
CA PRO A 644 -60.50 5.39 -32.45
C PRO A 644 -61.68 6.19 -33.00
N ASP A 645 -61.89 6.12 -34.33
CA ASP A 645 -63.01 6.80 -34.99
C ASP A 645 -64.37 6.37 -34.43
N GLY A 646 -65.27 7.34 -34.26
CA GLY A 646 -66.62 7.11 -33.71
C GLY A 646 -66.73 7.24 -32.19
N TYR A 647 -65.62 7.45 -31.49
CA TYR A 647 -65.59 7.69 -30.04
C TYR A 647 -65.27 9.14 -29.72
N LEU A 648 -65.61 9.56 -28.50
CA LEU A 648 -65.36 10.93 -28.06
C LEU A 648 -63.88 11.11 -27.71
N PRO A 649 -63.22 12.17 -28.22
CA PRO A 649 -61.89 12.54 -27.78
C PRO A 649 -61.84 12.67 -26.27
N THR A 650 -60.81 12.12 -25.64
CA THR A 650 -60.62 12.21 -24.19
C THR A 650 -59.31 12.92 -23.85
N GLU A 651 -59.38 13.80 -22.88
CA GLU A 651 -58.25 14.45 -22.19
C GLU A 651 -57.99 13.81 -20.81
N THR A 652 -58.66 12.69 -20.52
CA THR A 652 -58.41 11.90 -19.31
C THR A 652 -56.96 11.41 -19.31
N THR A 653 -56.29 11.56 -18.16
CA THR A 653 -54.94 11.03 -17.96
C THR A 653 -54.92 10.16 -16.71
N TRP A 654 -54.03 9.17 -16.71
CA TRP A 654 -53.88 8.20 -15.63
C TRP A 654 -52.45 8.19 -15.10
N ILE A 655 -52.27 7.80 -13.85
CA ILE A 655 -50.97 7.45 -13.27
C ILE A 655 -50.92 5.93 -13.19
N LEU A 656 -49.93 5.34 -13.88
CA LEU A 656 -49.54 3.95 -13.72
C LEU A 656 -48.38 3.89 -12.72
N THR A 657 -48.61 3.26 -11.57
CA THR A 657 -47.57 2.93 -10.60
C THR A 657 -47.17 1.47 -10.78
N VAL A 658 -45.91 1.22 -11.15
CA VAL A 658 -45.34 -0.11 -11.34
C VAL A 658 -44.49 -0.45 -10.13
N ASP A 659 -44.66 -1.65 -9.58
CA ASP A 659 -43.78 -2.26 -8.60
C ASP A 659 -43.36 -3.64 -9.11
N ALA A 660 -42.29 -3.64 -9.91
CA ALA A 660 -41.74 -4.84 -10.54
C ALA A 660 -41.06 -5.78 -9.53
N ILE A 661 -40.71 -5.31 -8.33
CA ILE A 661 -40.14 -6.14 -7.26
C ILE A 661 -41.22 -7.11 -6.75
N ASN A 662 -42.42 -6.56 -6.49
CA ASN A 662 -43.56 -7.34 -6.01
C ASN A 662 -44.45 -7.89 -7.14
N ASN A 663 -44.10 -7.61 -8.40
CA ASN A 663 -44.86 -7.97 -9.59
C ASN A 663 -46.31 -7.44 -9.53
N THR A 664 -46.47 -6.18 -9.13
CA THR A 664 -47.76 -5.50 -8.95
C THR A 664 -47.79 -4.17 -9.69
N PHE A 665 -48.96 -3.73 -10.16
CA PHE A 665 -49.14 -2.40 -10.70
C PHE A 665 -50.53 -1.84 -10.39
N GLU A 666 -50.63 -0.53 -10.36
CA GLU A 666 -51.88 0.21 -10.09
C GLU A 666 -52.08 1.30 -11.15
N ILE A 667 -53.29 1.37 -11.72
CA ILE A 667 -53.71 2.47 -12.60
C ILE A 667 -54.72 3.31 -11.82
N VAL A 668 -54.45 4.60 -11.69
CA VAL A 668 -55.37 5.58 -11.07
C VAL A 668 -55.63 6.74 -12.01
N VAL A 669 -56.82 7.32 -11.95
CA VAL A 669 -57.15 8.53 -12.72
C VAL A 669 -56.39 9.73 -12.14
N ASP A 670 -55.60 10.43 -12.98
CA ASP A 670 -54.87 11.67 -12.63
C ASP A 670 -55.78 12.88 -12.84
N SER A 671 -56.35 12.97 -14.04
CA SER A 671 -57.31 13.99 -14.45
C SER A 671 -58.41 13.34 -15.27
N THR A 672 -59.65 13.71 -15.02
CA THR A 672 -60.81 13.13 -15.71
C THR A 672 -61.45 14.15 -16.64
N ASP A 673 -61.99 13.64 -17.74
CA ASP A 673 -63.11 14.23 -18.44
C ASP A 673 -64.30 13.27 -18.42
N ASP A 674 -65.44 13.71 -18.95
CA ASP A 674 -66.66 12.88 -19.00
C ASP A 674 -66.64 11.87 -20.17
N ASN A 675 -65.51 11.68 -20.86
CA ASN A 675 -65.40 10.91 -22.10
C ASN A 675 -64.63 9.60 -21.94
N SER A 676 -64.02 9.35 -20.78
CA SER A 676 -63.36 8.08 -20.49
C SER A 676 -63.51 7.66 -19.04
N ASP A 677 -63.81 6.37 -18.84
CA ASP A 677 -63.95 5.76 -17.52
C ASP A 677 -62.87 4.71 -17.27
N LEU A 678 -62.41 4.60 -16.02
CA LEU A 678 -61.57 3.50 -15.54
C LEU A 678 -62.40 2.55 -14.69
N ILE A 679 -62.41 1.27 -15.04
CA ILE A 679 -63.13 0.20 -14.36
C ILE A 679 -62.14 -0.86 -13.87
N GLY A 680 -62.43 -1.47 -12.72
CA GLY A 680 -61.67 -2.59 -12.17
C GLY A 680 -60.55 -2.17 -11.23
N ASN A 681 -59.68 -3.12 -10.91
CA ASN A 681 -58.58 -2.98 -9.96
C ASN A 681 -57.49 -4.02 -10.30
N GLN A 682 -56.46 -4.12 -9.46
CA GLN A 682 -55.36 -5.04 -9.69
C GLN A 682 -55.78 -6.52 -9.72
N ASP A 683 -56.74 -6.94 -8.89
CA ASP A 683 -57.18 -8.35 -8.79
C ASP A 683 -58.10 -8.74 -9.96
N ASP A 684 -58.99 -7.83 -10.37
CA ASP A 684 -59.97 -8.06 -11.44
C ASP A 684 -59.46 -7.68 -12.85
N GLY A 685 -58.33 -6.96 -12.92
CA GLY A 685 -57.83 -6.30 -14.13
C GLY A 685 -58.42 -4.89 -14.30
N TYR A 686 -57.67 -4.04 -14.99
CA TYR A 686 -58.08 -2.67 -15.31
C TYR A 686 -58.67 -2.60 -16.72
N THR A 687 -59.76 -1.86 -16.88
CA THR A 687 -60.39 -1.57 -18.18
C THR A 687 -60.59 -0.07 -18.36
N ILE A 688 -60.04 0.49 -19.44
CA ILE A 688 -60.26 1.89 -19.85
C ILE A 688 -61.34 1.93 -20.94
N VAL A 689 -62.44 2.63 -20.67
CA VAL A 689 -63.62 2.69 -21.52
C VAL A 689 -63.67 4.05 -22.21
N ASN A 690 -63.94 4.07 -23.53
CA ASN A 690 -64.23 5.32 -24.25
C ASN A 690 -65.73 5.47 -24.41
N GLU A 691 -66.19 6.67 -24.16
CA GLU A 691 -67.58 7.03 -24.39
C GLU A 691 -67.83 7.36 -25.86
N THR A 692 -69.07 7.13 -26.28
CA THR A 692 -69.57 7.51 -27.59
C THR A 692 -71.03 7.93 -27.47
N TYR A 693 -71.52 8.73 -28.42
CA TYR A 693 -72.96 8.93 -28.52
C TYR A 693 -73.61 7.73 -29.17
N ASN A 694 -74.66 7.24 -28.53
CA ASN A 694 -75.46 6.12 -28.99
C ASN A 694 -76.92 6.55 -29.15
N ILE A 695 -77.62 5.99 -30.12
CA ILE A 695 -79.03 6.27 -30.37
C ILE A 695 -79.81 4.96 -30.33
N LYS A 696 -80.88 4.97 -29.56
CA LYS A 696 -81.89 3.92 -29.46
C LYS A 696 -83.20 4.43 -30.05
N VAL A 697 -83.68 3.80 -31.11
CA VAL A 697 -84.99 4.06 -31.68
C VAL A 697 -85.96 2.99 -31.19
N ILE A 698 -87.06 3.43 -30.61
CA ILE A 698 -88.17 2.61 -30.14
C ILE A 698 -89.35 2.80 -31.09
N LYS A 699 -89.68 1.77 -31.84
CA LYS A 699 -90.79 1.82 -32.79
C LYS A 699 -92.07 1.28 -32.18
N ILE A 700 -93.14 2.08 -32.23
CA ILE A 700 -94.46 1.71 -31.72
C ILE A 700 -95.58 1.95 -32.73
N ASP A 701 -96.73 1.32 -32.49
CA ASP A 701 -98.02 1.67 -33.08
C ASP A 701 -98.59 2.92 -32.38
N ALA A 702 -99.12 3.85 -33.18
CA ALA A 702 -99.57 5.16 -32.70
C ALA A 702 -100.87 5.15 -31.88
N GLU A 703 -101.65 4.07 -31.90
CA GLU A 703 -102.93 3.96 -31.17
C GLU A 703 -102.82 3.05 -29.93
N THR A 704 -102.06 1.97 -30.04
CA THR A 704 -101.94 0.89 -29.04
C THR A 704 -100.64 0.94 -28.23
N ASN A 705 -99.63 1.70 -28.70
CA ASN A 705 -98.27 1.72 -28.17
C ASN A 705 -97.54 0.35 -28.21
N GLU A 706 -98.05 -0.63 -28.96
CA GLU A 706 -97.38 -1.92 -29.16
C GLU A 706 -96.07 -1.75 -29.94
N LYS A 707 -95.03 -2.51 -29.58
CA LYS A 707 -93.71 -2.46 -30.24
C LYS A 707 -93.78 -3.06 -31.64
N LEU A 708 -93.11 -2.44 -32.61
CA LEU A 708 -93.15 -2.87 -34.01
C LEU A 708 -91.79 -3.36 -34.52
N VAL A 709 -91.76 -4.60 -34.97
CA VAL A 709 -90.61 -5.25 -35.63
C VAL A 709 -90.58 -4.95 -37.13
N GLY A 710 -89.39 -4.81 -37.69
CA GLY A 710 -89.17 -4.70 -39.14
C GLY A 710 -89.28 -3.30 -39.74
N ALA A 711 -89.24 -2.23 -38.93
CA ALA A 711 -89.04 -0.87 -39.46
C ALA A 711 -87.56 -0.67 -39.76
N GLU A 712 -87.21 -0.19 -40.94
CA GLU A 712 -85.84 0.14 -41.32
C GLU A 712 -85.62 1.65 -41.20
N PHE A 713 -84.61 2.04 -40.42
CA PHE A 713 -84.19 3.42 -40.26
C PHE A 713 -82.82 3.66 -40.86
N GLY A 714 -82.63 4.84 -41.44
CA GLY A 714 -81.34 5.36 -41.88
C GLY A 714 -80.94 6.59 -41.07
N LEU A 715 -79.70 6.61 -40.60
CA LEU A 715 -79.07 7.77 -39.99
C LEU A 715 -78.20 8.48 -41.04
N PHE A 716 -78.38 9.78 -41.20
CA PHE A 716 -77.61 10.61 -42.13
C PHE A 716 -76.86 11.68 -41.33
N LYS A 717 -75.60 11.95 -41.69
CA LYS A 717 -74.78 13.00 -41.06
C LYS A 717 -74.73 14.22 -41.97
N LYS A 718 -74.70 15.41 -41.38
CA LYS A 718 -74.45 16.65 -42.10
C LYS A 718 -72.94 16.81 -42.27
N GLU A 719 -72.50 16.88 -43.51
CA GLU A 719 -71.11 17.04 -43.88
C GLU A 719 -70.63 18.47 -43.61
N ALA A 720 -69.30 18.66 -43.54
CA ALA A 720 -68.70 19.97 -43.27
C ALA A 720 -69.04 21.05 -44.31
N ASN A 721 -69.42 20.64 -45.54
CA ASN A 721 -69.89 21.53 -46.60
C ASN A 721 -71.34 22.02 -46.39
N GLY A 722 -72.01 21.58 -45.33
CA GLY A 722 -73.39 21.95 -44.97
C GLY A 722 -74.47 21.09 -45.62
N GLU A 723 -74.11 20.13 -46.48
CA GLU A 723 -75.05 19.20 -47.13
C GLU A 723 -75.22 17.92 -46.31
N TRP A 724 -76.37 17.25 -46.47
CA TRP A 724 -76.60 15.93 -45.89
C TRP A 724 -75.89 14.86 -46.72
N SER A 725 -75.40 13.80 -46.07
CA SER A 725 -74.87 12.62 -46.77
C SER A 725 -75.91 12.07 -47.76
N SER A 726 -75.46 11.65 -48.95
CA SER A 726 -76.35 11.12 -50.00
C SER A 726 -76.91 9.74 -49.65
N GLU A 727 -76.14 8.96 -48.89
CA GLU A 727 -76.49 7.65 -48.37
C GLU A 727 -76.49 7.70 -46.83
N PRO A 728 -77.25 6.82 -46.15
CA PRO A 728 -77.21 6.73 -44.70
C PRO A 728 -75.82 6.28 -44.23
N ILE A 729 -75.28 6.93 -43.21
CA ILE A 729 -74.00 6.56 -42.57
C ILE A 729 -74.15 5.27 -41.74
N GLN A 730 -75.36 4.96 -41.29
CA GLN A 730 -75.75 3.70 -40.66
C GLN A 730 -77.22 3.40 -40.98
N THR A 731 -77.56 2.12 -41.13
CA THR A 731 -78.94 1.64 -41.20
C THR A 731 -79.20 0.63 -40.10
N SER A 732 -80.43 0.59 -39.59
CA SER A 732 -80.80 -0.28 -38.49
C SER A 732 -82.26 -0.69 -38.62
N ILE A 733 -82.56 -1.96 -38.36
CA ILE A 733 -83.92 -2.53 -38.47
C ILE A 733 -84.43 -2.83 -37.07
N THR A 734 -85.68 -2.47 -36.80
CA THR A 734 -86.28 -2.72 -35.49
C THR A 734 -86.41 -4.22 -35.22
N ASN A 735 -85.81 -4.67 -34.13
CA ASN A 735 -85.76 -6.07 -33.72
C ASN A 735 -87.10 -6.56 -33.10
N GLU A 736 -87.11 -7.76 -32.53
CA GLU A 736 -88.30 -8.35 -31.88
C GLU A 736 -88.82 -7.53 -30.68
N HIS A 737 -87.97 -6.67 -30.10
CA HIS A 737 -88.34 -5.72 -29.04
C HIS A 737 -88.80 -4.36 -29.59
N GLY A 738 -88.84 -4.20 -30.92
CA GLY A 738 -89.15 -2.95 -31.61
C GLY A 738 -88.03 -1.91 -31.50
N LEU A 739 -86.78 -2.35 -31.28
CA LEU A 739 -85.62 -1.49 -31.07
C LEU A 739 -84.70 -1.48 -32.28
N ALA A 740 -84.23 -0.31 -32.68
CA ALA A 740 -83.16 -0.13 -33.66
C ALA A 740 -82.06 0.74 -33.03
N PHE A 741 -80.80 0.39 -33.27
CA PHE A 741 -79.64 1.04 -32.64
C PHE A 741 -78.75 1.71 -33.69
N PHE A 742 -78.21 2.87 -33.34
CA PHE A 742 -77.11 3.52 -34.03
C PHE A 742 -76.02 3.85 -33.02
N GLU A 743 -74.80 3.40 -33.26
CA GLU A 743 -73.74 3.40 -32.25
C GLU A 743 -72.49 4.11 -32.77
N LYS A 744 -71.56 4.44 -31.87
CA LYS A 744 -70.23 4.94 -32.27
C LYS A 744 -70.34 6.26 -33.04
N LEU A 745 -71.19 7.16 -32.55
CA LEU A 745 -71.46 8.43 -33.20
C LEU A 745 -70.58 9.54 -32.64
N SER A 746 -69.89 10.21 -33.55
CA SER A 746 -69.13 11.42 -33.27
C SER A 746 -70.04 12.65 -33.17
N GLU A 747 -69.51 13.76 -32.67
CA GLU A 747 -70.20 15.04 -32.68
C GLU A 747 -70.57 15.49 -34.11
N GLY A 748 -71.71 16.20 -34.22
CA GLY A 748 -72.23 16.67 -35.50
C GLY A 748 -73.75 16.79 -35.55
N GLU A 749 -74.26 17.31 -36.67
CA GLU A 749 -75.70 17.32 -36.96
C GLU A 749 -76.10 16.04 -37.71
N TYR A 750 -77.21 15.44 -37.29
CA TYR A 750 -77.70 14.19 -37.81
C TYR A 750 -79.19 14.29 -38.12
N LYS A 751 -79.65 13.41 -39.01
CA LYS A 751 -81.07 13.15 -39.18
C LYS A 751 -81.38 11.66 -39.25
N ILE A 752 -82.47 11.25 -38.63
CA ILE A 752 -83.03 9.91 -38.74
C ILE A 752 -84.23 9.95 -39.68
N LYS A 753 -84.28 8.98 -40.59
CA LYS A 753 -85.37 8.79 -41.54
C LYS A 753 -85.81 7.34 -41.54
N GLU A 754 -87.13 7.11 -41.49
CA GLU A 754 -87.68 5.78 -41.77
C GLU A 754 -87.56 5.50 -43.27
N LEU A 755 -86.82 4.46 -43.63
CA LEU A 755 -86.58 4.04 -45.02
C LEU A 755 -87.65 3.05 -45.47
N THR A 756 -88.03 2.13 -44.58
CA THR A 756 -89.04 1.10 -44.81
C THR A 756 -89.94 1.00 -43.58
N ALA A 757 -91.24 1.20 -43.75
CA ALA A 757 -92.21 1.00 -42.67
C ALA A 757 -92.40 -0.48 -42.34
N PRO A 758 -92.78 -0.83 -41.09
CA PRO A 758 -93.22 -2.18 -40.75
C PRO A 758 -94.38 -2.64 -41.65
N PRO A 759 -94.49 -3.95 -41.95
CA PRO A 759 -95.59 -4.48 -42.74
C PRO A 759 -96.98 -4.06 -42.20
N GLY A 760 -97.77 -3.38 -43.03
CA GLY A 760 -99.12 -2.93 -42.66
C GLY A 760 -99.21 -1.50 -42.09
N TYR A 761 -98.08 -0.80 -41.96
CA TYR A 761 -98.01 0.57 -41.45
C TYR A 761 -97.67 1.58 -42.54
N GLU A 762 -98.07 2.84 -42.37
CA GLU A 762 -97.65 3.94 -43.23
C GLU A 762 -96.23 4.36 -42.88
N ILE A 763 -95.42 4.68 -43.90
CA ILE A 763 -94.08 5.24 -43.73
C ILE A 763 -94.17 6.69 -43.25
N ILE A 764 -93.40 7.03 -42.21
CA ILE A 764 -93.23 8.40 -41.77
C ILE A 764 -92.27 9.11 -42.72
N THR A 765 -92.73 10.23 -43.29
CA THR A 765 -91.92 11.03 -44.22
C THR A 765 -91.13 12.14 -43.53
N GLU A 766 -91.50 12.43 -42.29
CA GLU A 766 -90.86 13.38 -41.40
C GLU A 766 -89.44 12.93 -41.03
N GLU A 767 -88.47 13.81 -41.17
CA GLU A 767 -87.07 13.56 -40.82
C GLU A 767 -86.80 14.15 -39.43
N VAL A 768 -86.25 13.33 -38.53
CA VAL A 768 -85.89 13.74 -37.16
C VAL A 768 -84.49 14.32 -37.19
N VAL A 769 -84.35 15.64 -37.06
CA VAL A 769 -83.06 16.35 -37.12
C VAL A 769 -82.63 16.73 -35.70
N PHE A 770 -81.38 16.43 -35.37
CA PHE A 770 -80.77 16.72 -34.07
C PHE A 770 -79.27 16.95 -34.23
N LYS A 771 -78.63 17.41 -33.16
CA LYS A 771 -77.18 17.61 -33.07
C LYS A 771 -76.62 16.82 -31.89
N LEU A 772 -75.36 16.40 -31.97
CA LEU A 772 -74.56 15.82 -30.91
C LEU A 772 -73.37 16.78 -30.60
N PRO A 773 -73.15 17.21 -29.33
CA PRO A 773 -73.90 16.91 -28.10
C PRO A 773 -75.41 17.24 -28.20
N PHE A 774 -76.25 16.47 -27.48
CA PHE A 774 -77.68 16.37 -27.81
C PHE A 774 -78.42 17.71 -27.78
N GLU A 775 -78.87 18.14 -28.96
CA GLU A 775 -79.80 19.24 -29.15
C GLU A 775 -80.84 18.82 -30.19
N TYR A 776 -82.12 18.83 -29.81
CA TYR A 776 -83.21 18.49 -30.72
C TYR A 776 -83.54 19.70 -31.62
N LEU A 777 -83.45 19.54 -32.94
CA LEU A 777 -83.54 20.66 -33.90
C LEU A 777 -84.85 20.68 -34.70
N SER A 778 -85.60 19.58 -34.73
CA SER A 778 -86.91 19.53 -35.40
C SER A 778 -87.99 20.30 -34.63
N LYS A 779 -88.94 20.91 -35.34
CA LYS A 779 -90.14 21.53 -34.74
C LYS A 779 -91.24 20.49 -34.60
N ASP A 780 -91.76 20.31 -33.39
CA ASP A 780 -92.89 19.44 -32.99
C ASP A 780 -93.41 18.50 -34.09
N LEU A 781 -92.80 17.31 -34.19
CA LEU A 781 -93.20 16.28 -35.13
C LEU A 781 -94.28 15.39 -34.49
N ASN A 782 -95.43 15.23 -35.16
CA ASN A 782 -96.50 14.34 -34.69
C ASN A 782 -95.99 12.88 -34.65
N GLY A 783 -95.98 12.28 -33.46
CA GLY A 783 -95.62 10.87 -33.27
C GLY A 783 -94.14 10.58 -33.01
N VAL A 784 -93.34 11.61 -32.67
CA VAL A 784 -91.93 11.46 -32.27
C VAL A 784 -91.71 12.04 -30.87
N GLU A 785 -91.25 11.21 -29.94
CA GLU A 785 -90.77 11.63 -28.61
C GLU A 785 -89.27 11.38 -28.48
N ASN A 786 -88.59 12.12 -27.61
CA ASN A 786 -87.16 11.93 -27.36
C ASN A 786 -86.78 12.12 -25.88
N THR A 787 -85.75 11.40 -25.44
CA THR A 787 -85.09 11.56 -24.15
C THR A 787 -83.58 11.40 -24.32
N PHE A 788 -82.78 12.15 -23.58
CA PHE A 788 -81.32 12.01 -23.57
C PHE A 788 -80.81 11.71 -22.16
N SER A 789 -79.98 10.68 -22.06
CA SER A 789 -79.23 10.32 -20.86
C SER A 789 -77.82 10.88 -21.00
N SER A 790 -77.47 11.86 -20.15
CA SER A 790 -76.11 12.42 -20.09
C SER A 790 -75.09 11.37 -19.67
N ASP A 791 -75.46 10.53 -18.69
CA ASP A 791 -74.55 9.59 -18.03
C ASP A 791 -74.16 8.44 -18.96
N SER A 792 -75.07 8.01 -19.83
CA SER A 792 -74.83 6.94 -20.82
C SER A 792 -74.68 7.47 -22.25
N LYS A 793 -74.64 8.79 -22.43
CA LYS A 793 -74.61 9.51 -23.72
C LYS A 793 -75.56 8.95 -24.77
N THR A 794 -76.72 8.49 -24.31
CA THR A 794 -77.69 7.75 -25.12
C THR A 794 -78.91 8.60 -25.40
N ILE A 795 -79.25 8.74 -26.68
CA ILE A 795 -80.47 9.38 -27.14
C ILE A 795 -81.49 8.28 -27.41
N THR A 796 -82.68 8.38 -26.83
CA THR A 796 -83.79 7.49 -27.15
C THR A 796 -84.85 8.25 -27.92
N PHE A 797 -85.16 7.82 -29.14
CA PHE A 797 -86.30 8.32 -29.93
C PHE A 797 -87.43 7.29 -29.90
N THR A 798 -88.64 7.71 -29.53
CA THR A 798 -89.83 6.88 -29.69
C THR A 798 -90.62 7.36 -30.90
N ILE A 799 -90.77 6.50 -31.91
CA ILE A 799 -91.37 6.85 -33.21
C ILE A 799 -92.60 5.98 -33.47
N SER A 800 -93.78 6.60 -33.61
CA SER A 800 -95.07 5.91 -33.74
C SER A 800 -95.63 5.93 -35.16
N ASN A 801 -95.98 4.76 -35.75
CA ASN A 801 -96.62 4.71 -37.08
C ASN A 801 -98.12 4.49 -36.95
N LYS A 802 -98.87 5.03 -37.91
CA LYS A 802 -100.29 4.74 -38.08
C LYS A 802 -100.46 3.51 -38.98
N VAL A 803 -101.51 2.74 -38.72
CA VAL A 803 -101.90 1.61 -39.57
C VAL A 803 -102.25 2.12 -40.96
N GLY A 804 -101.66 1.51 -41.99
CA GLY A 804 -101.90 1.88 -43.37
C GLY A 804 -103.30 1.54 -43.85
N PHE A 805 -103.97 2.50 -44.47
CA PHE A 805 -105.24 2.27 -45.15
C PHE A 805 -105.06 1.35 -46.35
N ASN A 806 -105.17 0.03 -46.14
CA ASN A 806 -105.45 -0.90 -47.22
C ASN A 806 -106.89 -0.67 -47.71
N LEU A 807 -107.06 0.12 -48.77
CA LEU A 807 -108.29 0.07 -49.58
C LEU A 807 -108.55 -1.38 -49.99
N PRO A 808 -109.70 -1.98 -49.67
CA PRO A 808 -109.97 -3.35 -50.08
C PRO A 808 -110.02 -3.38 -51.61
N LYS A 809 -109.11 -4.12 -52.25
CA LYS A 809 -109.30 -4.54 -53.64
C LYS A 809 -110.68 -5.20 -53.72
N THR A 810 -111.57 -4.55 -54.45
CA THR A 810 -112.95 -4.98 -54.65
C THR A 810 -113.01 -6.41 -55.18
N GLY A 811 -113.67 -7.27 -54.41
CA GLY A 811 -114.34 -8.51 -54.82
C GLY A 811 -113.71 -9.34 -55.94
N ALA A 812 -112.69 -10.15 -55.61
CA ALA A 812 -112.30 -11.30 -56.45
C ALA A 812 -111.61 -12.44 -55.68
N GLY A 813 -111.89 -12.60 -54.37
CA GLY A 813 -111.39 -13.72 -53.54
C GLY A 813 -112.48 -14.67 -53.01
N ILE A 814 -113.73 -14.22 -52.97
CA ILE A 814 -114.88 -15.04 -52.53
C ILE A 814 -115.33 -16.00 -53.66
N THR A 815 -115.00 -15.69 -54.92
CA THR A 815 -115.29 -16.53 -56.10
C THR A 815 -114.44 -17.80 -56.16
N ALA A 816 -113.26 -17.85 -55.53
CA ALA A 816 -112.43 -19.06 -55.46
C ALA A 816 -112.92 -20.07 -54.39
N ARG A 817 -113.64 -19.60 -53.36
CA ARG A 817 -114.20 -20.47 -52.30
C ARG A 817 -115.61 -20.98 -52.62
N ILE A 818 -116.38 -20.27 -53.45
CA ILE A 818 -117.71 -20.73 -53.92
C ILE A 818 -117.57 -21.79 -55.04
N ALA A 819 -116.52 -21.74 -55.86
CA ALA A 819 -116.24 -22.77 -56.87
C ALA A 819 -115.79 -24.12 -56.26
N ALA A 820 -115.12 -24.11 -55.09
CA ALA A 820 -114.71 -25.32 -54.38
C ALA A 820 -115.86 -26.03 -53.65
N ILE A 821 -116.85 -25.29 -53.15
CA ILE A 821 -118.05 -25.84 -52.49
C ILE A 821 -119.03 -26.44 -53.52
N GLY A 822 -119.13 -25.85 -54.72
CA GLY A 822 -119.95 -26.39 -55.81
C GLY A 822 -119.49 -27.75 -56.36
N ILE A 823 -118.17 -28.01 -56.37
CA ILE A 823 -117.58 -29.29 -56.83
C ILE A 823 -117.78 -30.39 -55.78
N VAL A 824 -117.73 -30.06 -54.48
CA VAL A 824 -117.98 -31.00 -53.38
C VAL A 824 -119.46 -31.40 -53.27
N ILE A 825 -120.39 -30.46 -53.51
CA ILE A 825 -121.83 -30.74 -53.51
C ILE A 825 -122.25 -31.59 -54.72
N MET A 826 -121.68 -31.37 -55.92
CA MET A 826 -121.90 -32.24 -57.07
C MET A 826 -121.31 -33.64 -56.90
N GLY A 827 -120.15 -33.78 -56.24
CA GLY A 827 -119.55 -35.08 -55.89
C GLY A 827 -120.38 -35.89 -54.89
N ILE A 828 -120.91 -35.24 -53.85
CA ILE A 828 -121.77 -35.89 -52.83
C ILE A 828 -123.12 -36.31 -53.43
N THR A 829 -123.68 -35.52 -54.37
CA THR A 829 -124.95 -35.84 -55.05
C THR A 829 -124.82 -37.04 -56.01
N VAL A 830 -123.68 -37.19 -56.70
CA VAL A 830 -123.39 -38.35 -57.57
C VAL A 830 -123.10 -39.63 -56.74
N ILE A 831 -122.51 -39.51 -55.55
CA ILE A 831 -122.28 -40.63 -54.62
C ILE A 831 -123.58 -41.09 -53.95
N LEU A 832 -124.51 -40.17 -53.63
CA LEU A 832 -125.84 -40.51 -53.09
C LEU A 832 -126.80 -41.08 -54.16
N LEU A 833 -126.68 -40.66 -55.42
CA LEU A 833 -127.47 -41.23 -56.54
C LEU A 833 -126.95 -42.59 -57.05
N LYS A 834 -125.68 -42.94 -56.78
CA LYS A 834 -125.13 -44.29 -57.05
C LYS A 834 -125.39 -45.31 -55.94
N LYS A 835 -125.87 -44.89 -54.76
CA LYS A 835 -126.18 -45.78 -53.62
C LYS A 835 -127.66 -46.15 -53.47
N THR A 836 -128.55 -45.63 -54.32
CA THR A 836 -130.00 -45.97 -54.36
C THR A 836 -130.42 -46.79 -55.59
N ARG A 837 -129.46 -47.37 -56.32
CA ARG A 837 -129.68 -48.37 -57.38
C ARG A 837 -128.84 -49.62 -57.16
N LYS A 838 -129.14 -50.37 -56.10
CA LYS A 838 -128.97 -51.84 -55.95
C LYS A 838 -129.20 -52.21 -54.48
N ILE A 839 -129.92 -53.31 -54.25
CA ILE A 839 -130.44 -53.87 -52.99
C ILE A 839 -131.80 -53.22 -52.64
N GLU A 840 -132.99 -53.64 -53.09
CA GLU A 840 -133.57 -54.88 -53.67
C GLU A 840 -132.91 -56.22 -53.34
N LYS A 841 -133.60 -56.95 -52.45
CA LYS A 841 -133.55 -58.39 -52.15
C LYS A 841 -132.51 -58.85 -51.13
N GLY A 842 -133.03 -59.41 -50.03
CA GLY A 842 -132.33 -60.28 -49.08
C GLY A 842 -132.38 -59.76 -47.67
#